data_AF-A0A0A1VG19-F1
#
_entry.id   AF-A0A0A1VG19-F1
#
_cell.length_a   1.000
_cell.length_b   1.000
_cell.length_c   1.000
_cell.angle_alpha   90.00
_cell.angle_beta   90.00
_cell.angle_gamma   90.00
#
_symmetry.space_group_name_H-M   'P 1'
#
loop_
_entity.id
_entity.type
_entity.pdbx_description
1 polymer ?
#
loop_
_entity_poly.entity_id
_entity_poly.type
_entity_poly.pdbx_seq_one_letter_code
_entity_poly.pdbx_strand_id
1 'polypeptide(L)'
;MTTFIFSDLEPVARIRSAIPESCQPMLDQLLGMVPQPPDQPSCATATATLAKCLVDYAETIANPRPFFLEWAGTAQCIHESVSNHTQDIQGMVPSAPLTGRLAEFPALALLLALKEEHLPLRVALGAEVARCLLEQTELKQDYCVALRRDTVRYGRPQPGEVRTPEDLAELGFGRGWLVRFQKTDAQVRRRVELDELGPRRPQHAHPHHVLDLLARLRWRLDYPNPKHRQAAIDDSHLPLAHYRRAATMLRTRVEAKDGAAVIQSLELLVNLPPCLLLSLPLVTGYRPLNILGICVRTGCLLLNLRTLFPHPAQPPMATAHLFEVSGDIVVLPLPVFLAEEIRRRGQTYPQAVLLGDLVDWVRVDPRNSLIPHESCKLHASLARASKSTGAISLALGNDRLVSACVATDFSLIGSARMYYARLTGREIHTGCTRLYGGMGWGVPTMEAEQLPPLGSHATLHPDGVKHLFSTLAEAVTASLPGRNAHALRLLEHHTHFTRYSVALISFCAGLREVQCYRLLAEELLYGQDQIVVHDKQGGDVLMAQPALLNAQVREQIRLYAAHARALVQRLQRLNDRHGLLLAQRLRIAIEGTGPLFLTLSPSGAVHAAGAHFTWREVPESIRVPPNVGRHFWQNVLRERGLSSRDIDSFMRHRVVGLERNTNSQVCVPHQARGRIEATQLVVMREVGIQALAGLRKE
;
A
#
# COMPACT_ATOMS: atom_id res chain seq x y z
N MET A 1 2.10 -9.71 -66.39
CA MET A 1 2.76 -11.02 -66.57
C MET A 1 1.66 -12.07 -66.54
N THR A 2 1.62 -12.96 -67.52
CA THR A 2 0.62 -14.03 -67.61
C THR A 2 1.03 -15.13 -66.63
N THR A 3 0.31 -15.28 -65.52
CA THR A 3 0.59 -16.28 -64.48
C THR A 3 0.18 -17.66 -65.00
N PHE A 4 1.16 -18.57 -65.19
CA PHE A 4 0.89 -19.95 -65.61
C PHE A 4 0.75 -20.84 -64.38
N ILE A 5 -0.48 -21.28 -64.09
CA ILE A 5 -0.75 -22.26 -63.03
C ILE A 5 -0.66 -23.66 -63.65
N PHE A 6 0.30 -24.45 -63.20
CA PHE A 6 0.47 -25.82 -63.68
C PHE A 6 -0.50 -26.75 -62.95
N SER A 7 -1.49 -27.29 -63.67
CA SER A 7 -2.56 -28.14 -63.13
C SER A 7 -2.09 -29.45 -62.50
N ASP A 8 -0.85 -29.87 -62.77
CA ASP A 8 -0.31 -31.17 -62.37
C ASP A 8 0.44 -31.13 -61.02
N LEU A 9 0.58 -29.93 -60.43
CA LEU A 9 1.27 -29.72 -59.15
C LEU A 9 0.37 -30.03 -57.94
N GLU A 10 0.97 -30.29 -56.78
CA GLU A 10 0.25 -30.31 -55.50
C GLU A 10 -0.27 -28.90 -55.12
N PRO A 11 -1.35 -28.77 -54.32
CA PRO A 11 -2.02 -27.49 -54.09
C PRO A 11 -1.11 -26.34 -53.60
N VAL A 12 -0.18 -26.60 -52.67
CA VAL A 12 0.81 -25.58 -52.24
C VAL A 12 1.80 -25.22 -53.35
N ALA A 13 2.19 -26.17 -54.20
CA ALA A 13 3.04 -25.88 -55.35
C ALA A 13 2.29 -25.07 -56.43
N ARG A 14 0.96 -25.24 -56.56
CA ARG A 14 0.11 -24.36 -57.39
C ARG A 14 0.02 -22.95 -56.81
N ILE A 15 -0.16 -22.81 -55.49
CA ILE A 15 -0.11 -21.50 -54.80
C ILE A 15 1.21 -20.80 -55.12
N ARG A 16 2.34 -21.51 -55.01
CA ARG A 16 3.67 -20.96 -55.34
C ARG A 16 3.78 -20.52 -56.80
N SER A 17 3.20 -21.26 -57.76
CA SER A 17 3.18 -20.86 -59.17
C SER A 17 2.30 -19.64 -59.47
N ALA A 18 1.29 -19.40 -58.62
CA ALA A 18 0.34 -18.31 -58.78
C ALA A 18 0.83 -16.97 -58.19
N ILE A 19 1.86 -17.00 -57.34
CA ILE A 19 2.33 -15.84 -56.58
C ILE A 19 3.68 -15.36 -57.13
N PRO A 20 3.89 -14.04 -57.31
CA PRO A 20 5.18 -13.49 -57.76
C PRO A 20 6.36 -13.93 -56.89
N GLU A 21 7.54 -14.14 -57.48
CA GLU A 21 8.76 -14.56 -56.77
C GLU A 21 9.10 -13.65 -55.57
N SER A 22 8.84 -12.34 -55.70
CA SER A 22 9.05 -11.34 -54.65
C SER A 22 8.22 -11.58 -53.38
N CYS A 23 7.09 -12.29 -53.48
CA CYS A 23 6.17 -12.56 -52.38
C CYS A 23 6.39 -13.93 -51.72
N GLN A 24 7.22 -14.79 -52.31
CA GLN A 24 7.48 -16.16 -51.83
C GLN A 24 8.00 -16.22 -50.38
N PRO A 25 8.92 -15.32 -49.93
CA PRO A 25 9.40 -15.37 -48.55
C PRO A 25 8.30 -15.15 -47.51
N MET A 26 7.34 -14.26 -47.80
CA MET A 26 6.20 -14.01 -46.92
C MET A 26 5.18 -15.13 -46.99
N LEU A 27 4.96 -15.70 -48.18
CA LEU A 27 4.12 -16.87 -48.36
C LEU A 27 4.60 -18.05 -47.52
N ASP A 28 5.90 -18.36 -47.53
CA ASP A 28 6.46 -19.46 -46.73
C ASP A 28 6.27 -19.22 -45.23
N GLN A 29 6.42 -17.96 -44.78
CA GLN A 29 6.13 -17.59 -43.38
C GLN A 29 4.65 -17.77 -43.03
N LEU A 30 3.73 -17.33 -43.89
CA LEU A 30 2.29 -17.47 -43.67
C LEU A 30 1.85 -18.94 -43.65
N LEU A 31 2.40 -19.77 -44.55
CA LEU A 31 2.14 -21.20 -44.58
C LEU A 31 2.69 -21.90 -43.32
N GLY A 32 3.89 -21.49 -42.87
CA GLY A 32 4.50 -22.01 -41.64
C GLY A 32 3.77 -21.63 -40.34
N MET A 33 2.87 -20.65 -40.36
CA MET A 33 2.10 -20.22 -39.18
C MET A 33 0.89 -21.09 -38.89
N VAL A 34 0.42 -21.84 -39.87
CA VAL A 34 -0.81 -22.63 -39.80
C VAL A 34 -0.45 -24.10 -39.92
N PRO A 35 -0.58 -24.89 -38.83
CA PRO A 35 -0.49 -26.33 -38.93
C PRO A 35 -1.52 -26.84 -39.95
N GLN A 36 -1.05 -27.51 -41.01
CA GLN A 36 -1.92 -28.06 -42.06
C GLN A 36 -1.98 -29.58 -41.95
N PRO A 37 -3.14 -30.20 -42.26
CA PRO A 37 -3.21 -31.63 -42.42
C PRO A 37 -2.47 -32.06 -43.71
N PRO A 38 -2.04 -33.33 -43.83
CA PRO A 38 -1.24 -33.81 -44.97
C PRO A 38 -1.91 -33.64 -46.34
N ASP A 39 -3.25 -33.61 -46.38
CA ASP A 39 -4.08 -33.45 -47.59
C ASP A 39 -4.42 -31.99 -47.93
N GLN A 40 -4.01 -31.02 -47.09
CA GLN A 40 -4.06 -29.58 -47.33
C GLN A 40 -5.41 -29.06 -47.92
N PRO A 41 -6.56 -29.34 -47.27
CA PRO A 41 -7.86 -28.97 -47.79
C PRO A 41 -8.04 -27.45 -47.76
N SER A 42 -8.57 -26.90 -48.85
CA SER A 42 -8.90 -25.48 -48.97
C SER A 42 -7.70 -24.53 -48.72
N CYS A 43 -6.48 -24.97 -49.05
CA CYS A 43 -5.24 -24.20 -48.84
C CYS A 43 -5.24 -22.84 -49.54
N ALA A 44 -5.88 -22.71 -50.71
CA ALA A 44 -6.01 -21.44 -51.41
C ALA A 44 -6.86 -20.46 -50.59
N THR A 45 -8.04 -20.92 -50.15
CA THR A 45 -8.95 -20.13 -49.30
C THR A 45 -8.28 -19.75 -47.98
N ALA A 46 -7.62 -20.69 -47.30
CA ALA A 46 -6.95 -20.42 -46.03
C ALA A 46 -5.83 -19.38 -46.16
N THR A 47 -5.01 -19.48 -47.21
CA THR A 47 -3.91 -18.53 -47.48
C THR A 47 -4.44 -17.15 -47.84
N ALA A 48 -5.46 -17.09 -48.70
CA ALA A 48 -6.10 -15.82 -49.09
C ALA A 48 -6.74 -15.12 -47.88
N THR A 49 -7.42 -15.86 -47.00
CA THR A 49 -8.04 -15.30 -45.78
C THR A 49 -6.99 -14.84 -44.78
N LEU A 50 -5.92 -15.61 -44.58
CA LEU A 50 -4.84 -15.26 -43.64
C LEU A 50 -4.12 -13.98 -44.07
N ALA A 51 -3.79 -13.87 -45.36
CA ALA A 51 -3.22 -12.67 -45.95
C ALA A 51 -4.16 -11.47 -45.82
N LYS A 52 -5.47 -11.66 -46.09
CA LYS A 52 -6.47 -10.59 -45.93
C LYS A 52 -6.61 -10.11 -44.49
N CYS A 53 -6.51 -10.99 -43.49
CA CYS A 53 -6.56 -10.58 -42.08
C CYS A 53 -5.40 -9.64 -41.71
N LEU A 54 -4.20 -9.86 -42.24
CA LEU A 54 -3.06 -8.97 -42.03
C LEU A 54 -3.28 -7.60 -42.68
N VAL A 55 -3.86 -7.58 -43.88
CA VAL A 55 -4.25 -6.33 -44.56
C VAL A 55 -5.30 -5.57 -43.74
N ASP A 56 -6.38 -6.23 -43.33
CA ASP A 56 -7.44 -5.62 -42.52
C ASP A 56 -6.90 -5.05 -41.20
N TYR A 57 -5.92 -5.72 -40.59
CA TYR A 57 -5.25 -5.19 -39.41
C TYR A 57 -4.34 -3.99 -39.72
N ALA A 58 -3.60 -4.02 -40.83
CA ALA A 58 -2.74 -2.93 -41.25
C ALA A 58 -3.52 -1.63 -41.51
N GLU A 59 -4.74 -1.72 -42.04
CA GLU A 59 -5.65 -0.57 -42.21
C GLU A 59 -6.03 0.11 -40.88
N THR A 60 -5.90 -0.59 -39.74
CA THR A 60 -6.14 -0.02 -38.40
C THR A 60 -4.92 0.68 -37.79
N ILE A 61 -3.76 0.62 -38.45
CA ILE A 61 -2.53 1.27 -38.02
C ILE A 61 -2.51 2.66 -38.66
N ALA A 62 -2.49 3.72 -37.84
CA ALA A 62 -2.57 5.08 -38.38
C ALA A 62 -1.31 5.43 -39.17
N ASN A 63 -0.15 5.10 -38.60
CA ASN A 63 1.15 5.52 -39.12
C ASN A 63 2.10 4.32 -39.24
N PRO A 64 1.93 3.39 -40.18
CA PRO A 64 2.76 2.18 -40.24
C PRO A 64 4.22 2.46 -40.65
N ARG A 65 5.16 1.70 -40.09
CA ARG A 65 6.58 1.70 -40.48
C ARG A 65 6.76 1.17 -41.90
N PRO A 66 7.81 1.61 -42.63
CA PRO A 66 8.00 1.23 -44.03
C PRO A 66 8.00 -0.29 -44.24
N PHE A 67 8.70 -1.04 -43.39
CA PHE A 67 8.72 -2.50 -43.48
C PHE A 67 7.33 -3.15 -43.26
N PHE A 68 6.47 -2.53 -42.46
CA PHE A 68 5.13 -3.06 -42.19
C PHE A 68 4.15 -2.71 -43.32
N LEU A 69 4.33 -1.56 -43.98
CA LEU A 69 3.67 -1.22 -45.24
C LEU A 69 4.05 -2.21 -46.34
N GLU A 70 5.33 -2.58 -46.43
CA GLU A 70 5.80 -3.61 -47.37
C GLU A 70 5.14 -4.97 -47.08
N TRP A 71 5.00 -5.35 -45.81
CA TRP A 71 4.28 -6.58 -45.43
C TRP A 71 2.80 -6.52 -45.83
N ALA A 72 2.13 -5.40 -45.56
CA ALA A 72 0.72 -5.23 -45.96
C ALA A 72 0.55 -5.29 -47.48
N GLY A 73 1.43 -4.63 -48.25
CA GLY A 73 1.42 -4.67 -49.71
C GLY A 73 1.72 -6.07 -50.26
N THR A 74 2.66 -6.79 -49.67
CA THR A 74 2.99 -8.18 -50.05
C THR A 74 1.83 -9.12 -49.72
N ALA A 75 1.19 -8.97 -48.55
CA ALA A 75 0.01 -9.73 -48.17
C ALA A 75 -1.19 -9.44 -49.09
N GLN A 76 -1.39 -8.18 -49.48
CA GLN A 76 -2.42 -7.81 -50.45
C GLN A 76 -2.17 -8.49 -51.82
N CYS A 77 -0.92 -8.47 -52.30
CA CYS A 77 -0.55 -9.16 -53.54
C CYS A 77 -0.79 -10.67 -53.46
N ILE A 78 -0.44 -11.32 -52.34
CA ILE A 78 -0.74 -12.74 -52.09
C ILE A 78 -2.25 -12.99 -52.10
N HIS A 79 -3.02 -12.15 -51.40
CA HIS A 79 -4.48 -12.27 -51.32
C HIS A 79 -5.13 -12.17 -52.72
N GLU A 80 -4.76 -11.18 -53.53
CA GLU A 80 -5.30 -10.99 -54.87
C GLU A 80 -4.91 -12.13 -55.81
N SER A 81 -3.63 -12.53 -55.80
CA SER A 81 -3.10 -13.59 -56.66
C SER A 81 -3.76 -14.95 -56.38
N VAL A 82 -4.02 -15.25 -55.11
CA VAL A 82 -4.68 -16.51 -54.72
C VAL A 82 -6.19 -16.44 -54.93
N SER A 83 -6.84 -15.32 -54.57
CA SER A 83 -8.29 -15.18 -54.68
C SER A 83 -8.78 -15.28 -56.13
N ASN A 84 -8.07 -14.64 -57.07
CA ASN A 84 -8.39 -14.63 -58.50
C ASN A 84 -8.31 -16.02 -59.16
N HIS A 85 -7.55 -16.93 -58.57
CA HIS A 85 -7.30 -18.28 -59.11
C HIS A 85 -7.68 -19.39 -58.13
N THR A 86 -8.58 -19.11 -57.19
CA THR A 86 -8.92 -20.05 -56.10
C THR A 86 -9.33 -21.42 -56.65
N GLN A 87 -10.13 -21.47 -57.73
CA GLN A 87 -10.59 -22.74 -58.31
C GLN A 87 -9.46 -23.52 -58.99
N ASP A 88 -8.57 -22.83 -59.71
CA ASP A 88 -7.43 -23.42 -60.43
C ASP A 88 -6.37 -23.97 -59.45
N ILE A 89 -6.12 -23.22 -58.38
CA ILE A 89 -5.16 -23.57 -57.32
C ILE A 89 -5.70 -24.71 -56.45
N GLN A 90 -6.99 -24.66 -56.10
CA GLN A 90 -7.59 -25.60 -55.15
C GLN A 90 -7.87 -26.97 -55.78
N GLY A 91 -8.16 -27.04 -57.07
CA GLY A 91 -8.58 -28.28 -57.75
C GLY A 91 -9.91 -28.84 -57.25
N MET A 92 -10.23 -30.09 -57.59
CA MET A 92 -11.43 -30.77 -57.07
C MET A 92 -11.31 -31.00 -55.56
N VAL A 93 -12.24 -30.44 -54.79
CA VAL A 93 -12.31 -30.59 -53.33
C VAL A 93 -12.56 -32.08 -52.99
N PRO A 94 -11.75 -32.72 -52.15
CA PRO A 94 -11.98 -34.12 -51.77
C PRO A 94 -13.32 -34.28 -51.06
N SER A 95 -14.09 -35.30 -51.45
CA SER A 95 -15.47 -35.59 -51.02
C SER A 95 -15.61 -36.15 -49.59
N ALA A 96 -14.56 -36.05 -48.77
CA ALA A 96 -14.53 -36.57 -47.40
C ALA A 96 -15.14 -35.57 -46.38
N PRO A 97 -15.75 -36.05 -45.27
CA PRO A 97 -16.35 -35.18 -44.27
C PRO A 97 -15.29 -34.35 -43.51
N LEU A 98 -15.05 -33.11 -43.98
CA LEU A 98 -14.14 -32.11 -43.40
C LEU A 98 -14.43 -31.83 -41.92
N THR A 99 -15.66 -32.04 -41.45
CA THR A 99 -16.14 -31.59 -40.14
C THR A 99 -15.41 -32.21 -38.94
N GLY A 100 -15.01 -33.50 -39.03
CA GLY A 100 -14.28 -34.17 -37.96
C GLY A 100 -12.81 -33.75 -37.86
N ARG A 101 -12.15 -33.53 -39.01
CA ARG A 101 -10.72 -33.12 -39.08
C ARG A 101 -10.50 -31.66 -38.72
N LEU A 102 -11.45 -30.78 -39.02
CA LEU A 102 -11.40 -29.35 -38.65
C LEU A 102 -11.47 -29.11 -37.12
N ALA A 103 -11.72 -30.14 -36.31
CA ALA A 103 -11.57 -30.07 -34.86
C ALA A 103 -10.10 -30.16 -34.41
N GLU A 104 -9.26 -30.91 -35.13
CA GLU A 104 -7.83 -31.11 -34.84
C GLU A 104 -6.95 -29.96 -35.37
N PHE A 105 -7.46 -29.16 -36.31
CA PHE A 105 -6.77 -28.00 -36.89
C PHE A 105 -7.56 -26.69 -36.69
N PRO A 106 -7.58 -26.12 -35.46
CA PRO A 106 -8.37 -24.92 -35.15
C PRO A 106 -8.06 -23.69 -35.99
N ALA A 107 -6.78 -23.43 -36.31
CA ALA A 107 -6.38 -22.31 -37.15
C ALA A 107 -6.96 -22.41 -38.57
N LEU A 108 -6.85 -23.58 -39.21
CA LEU A 108 -7.43 -23.83 -40.52
C LEU A 108 -8.96 -23.67 -40.50
N ALA A 109 -9.60 -24.23 -39.47
CA ALA A 109 -11.05 -24.15 -39.34
C ALA A 109 -11.59 -22.75 -39.07
N LEU A 110 -10.81 -21.88 -38.43
CA LEU A 110 -11.13 -20.45 -38.30
C LEU A 110 -11.04 -19.77 -39.66
N LEU A 111 -9.95 -19.98 -40.41
CA LEU A 111 -9.72 -19.35 -41.71
C LEU A 111 -10.83 -19.67 -42.72
N LEU A 112 -11.34 -20.91 -42.70
CA LEU A 112 -12.48 -21.31 -43.56
C LEU A 112 -13.83 -20.78 -43.07
N ALA A 113 -13.94 -20.33 -41.82
CA ALA A 113 -15.18 -19.81 -41.22
C ALA A 113 -15.28 -18.28 -41.27
N LEU A 114 -14.17 -17.58 -41.48
CA LEU A 114 -14.14 -16.13 -41.59
C LEU A 114 -14.73 -15.67 -42.92
N LYS A 115 -15.54 -14.62 -42.86
CA LYS A 115 -16.23 -13.98 -43.98
C LYS A 115 -15.94 -12.49 -43.97
N GLU A 116 -16.27 -11.80 -45.05
CA GLU A 116 -16.06 -10.35 -45.16
C GLU A 116 -16.76 -9.55 -44.04
N GLU A 117 -17.97 -9.97 -43.66
CA GLU A 117 -18.76 -9.36 -42.57
C GLU A 117 -18.11 -9.48 -41.18
N HIS A 118 -17.12 -10.35 -41.00
CA HIS A 118 -16.44 -10.61 -39.72
C HIS A 118 -15.23 -9.69 -39.47
N LEU A 119 -15.31 -8.41 -39.87
CA LEU A 119 -14.16 -7.49 -39.81
C LEU A 119 -13.46 -7.44 -38.43
N PRO A 120 -14.14 -7.33 -37.27
CA PRO A 120 -13.46 -7.32 -35.97
C PRO A 120 -12.67 -8.60 -35.66
N LEU A 121 -13.16 -9.77 -36.10
CA LEU A 121 -12.47 -11.04 -35.92
C LEU A 121 -11.25 -11.16 -36.86
N ARG A 122 -11.36 -10.63 -38.09
CA ARG A 122 -10.24 -10.55 -39.04
C ARG A 122 -9.14 -9.61 -38.55
N VAL A 123 -9.49 -8.44 -38.03
CA VAL A 123 -8.56 -7.50 -37.39
C VAL A 123 -7.87 -8.17 -36.19
N ALA A 124 -8.62 -8.89 -35.35
CA ALA A 124 -8.06 -9.58 -34.19
C ALA A 124 -7.09 -10.71 -34.57
N LEU A 125 -7.43 -11.50 -35.59
CA LEU A 125 -6.53 -12.51 -36.14
C LEU A 125 -5.32 -11.86 -36.80
N GLY A 126 -5.50 -10.77 -37.55
CA GLY A 126 -4.44 -10.03 -38.22
C GLY A 126 -3.38 -9.47 -37.26
N ALA A 127 -3.80 -9.02 -36.07
CA ALA A 127 -2.86 -8.63 -35.00
C ALA A 127 -1.99 -9.81 -34.55
N GLU A 128 -2.57 -11.01 -34.41
CA GLU A 128 -1.82 -12.21 -34.04
C GLU A 128 -0.91 -12.69 -35.18
N VAL A 129 -1.33 -12.55 -36.44
CA VAL A 129 -0.48 -12.82 -37.62
C VAL A 129 0.73 -11.88 -37.64
N ALA A 130 0.52 -10.58 -37.43
CA ALA A 130 1.61 -9.61 -37.33
C ALA A 130 2.57 -9.93 -36.18
N ARG A 131 2.07 -10.35 -35.01
CA ARG A 131 2.91 -10.84 -33.91
C ARG A 131 3.72 -12.07 -34.33
N CYS A 132 3.11 -13.03 -35.01
CA CYS A 132 3.76 -14.24 -35.47
C CYS A 132 4.85 -13.96 -36.51
N LEU A 133 4.65 -13.00 -37.42
CA LEU A 133 5.68 -12.54 -38.37
C LEU A 133 6.86 -11.90 -37.63
N LEU A 134 6.58 -11.07 -36.61
CA LEU A 134 7.62 -10.41 -35.81
C LEU A 134 8.43 -11.36 -34.93
N GLU A 135 7.82 -12.47 -34.50
CA GLU A 135 8.39 -13.41 -33.53
C GLU A 135 8.79 -14.75 -34.14
N GLN A 136 8.49 -14.98 -35.42
CA GLN A 136 8.69 -16.23 -36.13
C GLN A 136 8.06 -17.43 -35.40
N THR A 137 6.80 -17.26 -34.97
CA THR A 137 6.05 -18.28 -34.22
C THR A 137 4.78 -18.71 -34.97
N GLU A 138 4.22 -19.85 -34.60
CA GLU A 138 2.90 -20.29 -35.10
C GLU A 138 1.72 -19.55 -34.45
N LEU A 139 0.55 -19.62 -35.10
CA LEU A 139 -0.71 -19.18 -34.52
C LEU A 139 -1.06 -20.04 -33.30
N LYS A 140 -1.46 -19.40 -32.20
CA LYS A 140 -1.87 -20.17 -31.03
C LYS A 140 -3.27 -20.73 -31.22
N GLN A 141 -3.38 -22.05 -31.15
CA GLN A 141 -4.61 -22.78 -31.43
C GLN A 141 -5.75 -22.41 -30.48
N ASP A 142 -5.46 -22.17 -29.19
CA ASP A 142 -6.44 -21.75 -28.19
C ASP A 142 -7.13 -20.43 -28.55
N TYR A 143 -6.38 -19.51 -29.15
CA TYR A 143 -6.88 -18.22 -29.62
C TYR A 143 -7.74 -18.36 -30.88
N CYS A 144 -7.32 -19.22 -31.81
CA CYS A 144 -8.11 -19.51 -33.01
C CYS A 144 -9.47 -20.16 -32.67
N VAL A 145 -9.52 -21.04 -31.67
CA VAL A 145 -10.79 -21.60 -31.15
C VAL A 145 -11.69 -20.49 -30.60
N ALA A 146 -11.13 -19.57 -29.82
CA ALA A 146 -11.89 -18.48 -29.22
C ALA A 146 -12.50 -17.52 -30.26
N LEU A 147 -11.74 -17.18 -31.31
CA LEU A 147 -12.24 -16.36 -32.43
C LEU A 147 -13.29 -17.12 -33.25
N ARG A 148 -13.08 -18.41 -33.53
CA ARG A 148 -14.00 -19.24 -34.32
C ARG A 148 -15.36 -19.39 -33.63
N ARG A 149 -15.39 -19.49 -32.30
CA ARG A 149 -16.65 -19.56 -31.55
C ARG A 149 -17.54 -18.34 -31.80
N ASP A 150 -16.92 -17.19 -32.02
CA ASP A 150 -17.61 -15.91 -32.20
C ASP A 150 -18.02 -15.64 -33.66
N THR A 151 -17.56 -16.42 -34.63
CA THR A 151 -18.08 -16.34 -36.03
C THR A 151 -19.53 -16.79 -36.11
N VAL A 152 -19.95 -17.75 -35.28
CA VAL A 152 -21.36 -18.20 -35.20
C VAL A 152 -22.24 -17.15 -34.54
N ARG A 153 -21.70 -16.35 -33.61
CA ARG A 153 -22.46 -15.28 -32.93
C ARG A 153 -22.76 -14.10 -33.85
N TYR A 154 -22.00 -13.98 -34.94
CA TYR A 154 -22.26 -13.04 -36.03
C TYR A 154 -23.43 -13.46 -36.95
N GLY A 155 -23.76 -14.76 -37.11
CA GLY A 155 -24.79 -15.24 -38.05
C GLY A 155 -26.02 -15.85 -37.35
N ARG A 156 -27.28 -15.71 -37.81
CA ARG A 156 -27.88 -15.08 -39.00
C ARG A 156 -28.88 -13.99 -38.52
N PRO A 157 -28.69 -12.69 -38.82
CA PRO A 157 -29.81 -11.75 -38.73
C PRO A 157 -30.88 -12.15 -39.75
N GLN A 158 -32.16 -11.96 -39.44
CA GLN A 158 -33.19 -12.01 -40.48
C GLN A 158 -32.86 -10.94 -41.55
N PRO A 159 -33.22 -11.13 -42.83
CA PRO A 159 -33.00 -10.11 -43.85
C PRO A 159 -33.55 -8.75 -43.37
N GLY A 160 -32.67 -7.77 -43.12
CA GLY A 160 -33.03 -6.43 -42.63
C GLY A 160 -32.62 -6.10 -41.18
N GLU A 161 -32.06 -7.04 -40.41
CA GLU A 161 -31.63 -6.81 -39.02
C GLU A 161 -30.16 -6.39 -38.93
N VAL A 162 -29.87 -5.18 -38.44
CA VAL A 162 -28.52 -4.69 -38.14
C VAL A 162 -28.29 -4.82 -36.63
N ARG A 163 -27.34 -5.65 -36.20
CA ARG A 163 -26.97 -5.77 -34.78
C ARG A 163 -25.99 -4.68 -34.38
N THR A 164 -26.25 -4.01 -33.27
CA THR A 164 -25.38 -3.01 -32.66
C THR A 164 -24.23 -3.68 -31.87
N PRO A 165 -23.16 -2.95 -31.54
CA PRO A 165 -22.10 -3.43 -30.65
C PRO A 165 -22.61 -3.87 -29.26
N GLU A 166 -23.72 -3.29 -28.79
CA GLU A 166 -24.37 -3.63 -27.53
C GLU A 166 -25.02 -5.03 -27.61
N ASP A 167 -25.72 -5.34 -28.72
CA ASP A 167 -26.33 -6.66 -28.96
C ASP A 167 -25.29 -7.80 -28.98
N LEU A 168 -24.11 -7.51 -29.53
CA LEU A 168 -22.99 -8.47 -29.55
C LEU A 168 -22.39 -8.66 -28.15
N ALA A 169 -22.30 -7.60 -27.35
CA ALA A 169 -21.80 -7.68 -25.97
C ALA A 169 -22.69 -8.55 -25.07
N GLU A 170 -24.02 -8.47 -25.23
CA GLU A 170 -24.99 -9.31 -24.51
C GLU A 170 -24.84 -10.80 -24.84
N LEU A 171 -24.53 -11.13 -26.09
CA LEU A 171 -24.20 -12.51 -26.53
C LEU A 171 -22.82 -13.00 -26.05
N GLY A 172 -22.12 -12.18 -25.28
CA GLY A 172 -20.79 -12.47 -24.76
C GLY A 172 -19.72 -12.52 -25.86
N PHE A 173 -19.93 -11.81 -26.97
CA PHE A 173 -18.93 -11.59 -28.00
C PHE A 173 -17.68 -10.95 -27.39
N GLY A 174 -16.49 -11.40 -27.79
CA GLY A 174 -15.22 -10.86 -27.29
C GLY A 174 -14.77 -11.41 -25.92
N ARG A 175 -15.64 -12.05 -25.13
CA ARG A 175 -15.26 -12.55 -23.77
C ARG A 175 -14.03 -13.47 -23.77
N GLY A 176 -13.84 -14.27 -24.82
CA GLY A 176 -12.75 -15.25 -24.90
C GLY A 176 -11.45 -14.74 -25.51
N TRP A 177 -11.47 -13.63 -26.26
CA TRP A 177 -10.34 -13.22 -27.10
C TRP A 177 -9.99 -11.73 -27.01
N LEU A 178 -10.90 -10.85 -26.56
CA LEU A 178 -10.72 -9.39 -26.64
C LEU A 178 -9.57 -8.89 -25.75
N VAL A 179 -9.46 -9.38 -24.52
CA VAL A 179 -8.35 -9.03 -23.61
C VAL A 179 -7.00 -9.43 -24.20
N ARG A 180 -6.97 -10.57 -24.91
CA ARG A 180 -5.76 -11.05 -25.56
C ARG A 180 -5.44 -10.25 -26.82
N PHE A 181 -6.45 -9.93 -27.63
CA PHE A 181 -6.32 -9.01 -28.75
C PHE A 181 -5.71 -7.68 -28.32
N GLN A 182 -6.26 -7.03 -27.29
CA GLN A 182 -5.74 -5.74 -26.78
C GLN A 182 -4.26 -5.81 -26.37
N LYS A 183 -3.83 -6.93 -25.76
CA LYS A 183 -2.43 -7.14 -25.39
C LYS A 183 -1.53 -7.37 -26.61
N THR A 184 -1.96 -8.22 -27.54
CA THR A 184 -1.25 -8.49 -28.79
C THR A 184 -1.15 -7.23 -29.64
N ASP A 185 -2.24 -6.50 -29.82
CA ASP A 185 -2.31 -5.23 -30.55
C ASP A 185 -1.34 -4.19 -29.97
N ALA A 186 -1.37 -3.97 -28.65
CA ALA A 186 -0.44 -3.06 -28.00
C ALA A 186 1.03 -3.47 -28.15
N GLN A 187 1.33 -4.78 -28.22
CA GLN A 187 2.68 -5.28 -28.45
C GLN A 187 3.14 -5.07 -29.89
N VAL A 188 2.25 -5.34 -30.85
CA VAL A 188 2.53 -5.21 -32.29
C VAL A 188 2.66 -3.75 -32.68
N ARG A 189 1.70 -2.88 -32.31
CA ARG A 189 1.73 -1.43 -32.61
C ARG A 189 3.03 -0.76 -32.21
N ARG A 190 3.58 -1.10 -31.04
CA ARG A 190 4.89 -0.60 -30.57
C ARG A 190 6.05 -0.89 -31.54
N ARG A 191 5.96 -1.96 -32.32
CA ARG A 191 7.01 -2.40 -33.25
C ARG A 191 6.73 -1.96 -34.68
N VAL A 192 5.47 -1.78 -35.06
CA VAL A 192 5.05 -1.56 -36.46
C VAL A 192 4.52 -0.18 -36.77
N GLU A 193 4.18 0.65 -35.78
CA GLU A 193 3.70 2.01 -35.98
C GLU A 193 4.87 3.01 -35.82
N LEU A 194 5.06 3.89 -36.81
CA LEU A 194 5.82 5.11 -36.77
C LEU A 194 5.10 6.13 -35.92
N ASP A 195 5.89 6.79 -35.10
CA ASP A 195 5.43 7.77 -34.17
C ASP A 195 5.58 9.13 -34.87
N GLU A 196 4.54 9.62 -35.57
CA GLU A 196 4.59 10.85 -36.38
C GLU A 196 4.85 12.15 -35.58
N LEU A 197 5.04 12.05 -34.27
CA LEU A 197 5.34 13.17 -33.37
C LEU A 197 6.54 12.81 -32.48
N GLY A 198 7.68 12.41 -33.07
CA GLY A 198 8.79 11.86 -32.27
C GLY A 198 8.32 10.68 -31.40
N PRO A 199 9.06 10.21 -30.40
CA PRO A 199 8.50 9.27 -29.44
C PRO A 199 7.26 9.91 -28.83
N ARG A 200 6.06 9.46 -29.22
CA ARG A 200 4.82 9.86 -28.59
C ARG A 200 5.02 9.48 -27.13
N ARG A 201 4.70 10.44 -26.26
CA ARG A 201 4.53 10.23 -24.83
C ARG A 201 3.90 8.85 -24.68
N PRO A 202 4.51 7.95 -23.92
CA PRO A 202 3.75 6.79 -23.51
C PRO A 202 2.48 7.29 -22.82
N GLN A 203 1.47 6.44 -22.64
CA GLN A 203 0.32 6.71 -21.79
C GLN A 203 0.72 6.91 -20.29
N HIS A 204 1.72 7.74 -19.97
CA HIS A 204 2.41 7.81 -18.68
C HIS A 204 2.44 9.27 -18.21
N ALA A 205 1.24 9.76 -17.90
CA ALA A 205 0.95 10.96 -17.12
C ALA A 205 -0.59 11.10 -17.07
N HIS A 206 -1.32 10.01 -16.84
CA HIS A 206 -2.77 10.13 -16.72
C HIS A 206 -3.12 10.75 -15.36
N PRO A 207 -3.89 11.86 -15.32
CA PRO A 207 -4.40 12.43 -14.07
C PRO A 207 -5.21 11.40 -13.25
N HIS A 208 -5.71 10.34 -13.91
CA HIS A 208 -6.47 9.25 -13.30
C HIS A 208 -5.62 8.25 -12.50
N HIS A 209 -4.28 8.26 -12.60
CA HIS A 209 -3.40 7.36 -11.82
C HIS A 209 -3.31 7.72 -10.32
N VAL A 210 -3.99 8.77 -9.86
CA VAL A 210 -4.08 9.09 -8.42
C VAL A 210 -4.67 7.90 -7.63
N LEU A 211 -5.63 7.18 -8.21
CA LEU A 211 -6.17 5.96 -7.61
C LEU A 211 -5.15 4.83 -7.57
N ASP A 212 -4.32 4.68 -8.61
CA ASP A 212 -3.26 3.67 -8.68
C ASP A 212 -2.12 3.97 -7.71
N LEU A 213 -1.77 5.25 -7.52
CA LEU A 213 -0.84 5.73 -6.51
C LEU A 213 -1.33 5.34 -5.11
N LEU A 214 -2.59 5.66 -4.79
CA LEU A 214 -3.20 5.29 -3.51
C LEU A 214 -3.22 3.78 -3.32
N ALA A 215 -3.69 3.04 -4.34
CA ALA A 215 -3.82 1.60 -4.32
C ALA A 215 -2.46 0.95 -4.10
N ARG A 216 -1.39 1.46 -4.73
CA ARG A 216 -0.03 0.93 -4.54
C ARG A 216 0.50 1.17 -3.14
N LEU A 217 0.34 2.37 -2.60
CA LEU A 217 0.77 2.70 -1.24
C LEU A 217 -0.03 1.90 -0.19
N ARG A 218 -1.36 1.79 -0.36
CA ARG A 218 -2.23 0.97 0.52
C ARG A 218 -1.93 -0.51 0.42
N TRP A 219 -1.73 -1.06 -0.78
CA TRP A 219 -1.44 -2.48 -0.96
C TRP A 219 -0.21 -2.91 -0.16
N ARG A 220 0.82 -2.06 -0.08
CA ARG A 220 2.01 -2.34 0.73
C ARG A 220 1.78 -2.22 2.23
N LEU A 221 0.88 -1.35 2.66
CA LEU A 221 0.49 -1.22 4.05
C LEU A 221 -0.32 -2.45 4.50
N ASP A 222 -1.28 -2.87 3.66
CA ASP A 222 -2.28 -3.88 3.96
C ASP A 222 -1.75 -5.32 3.75
N TYR A 223 -0.92 -5.53 2.71
CA TYR A 223 -0.39 -6.85 2.32
C TYR A 223 1.14 -6.95 2.27
N PRO A 224 1.88 -6.53 3.30
CA PRO A 224 3.33 -6.62 3.26
C PRO A 224 3.84 -8.04 3.49
N ASN A 225 4.95 -8.34 2.81
CA ASN A 225 5.69 -9.57 3.03
C ASN A 225 6.32 -9.55 4.45
N PRO A 226 6.09 -10.58 5.30
CA PRO A 226 6.63 -10.64 6.65
C PRO A 226 8.15 -10.46 6.73
N LYS A 227 8.92 -11.05 5.80
CA LYS A 227 10.40 -10.92 5.77
C LYS A 227 10.83 -9.48 5.47
N HIS A 228 10.12 -8.82 4.55
CA HIS A 228 10.34 -7.42 4.22
C HIS A 228 10.04 -6.52 5.42
N ARG A 229 8.90 -6.76 6.09
CA ARG A 229 8.54 -6.02 7.31
C ARG A 229 9.54 -6.23 8.44
N GLN A 230 10.11 -7.44 8.59
CA GLN A 230 11.22 -7.69 9.52
C GLN A 230 12.48 -6.89 9.18
N ALA A 231 12.58 -6.36 7.95
CA ALA A 231 13.81 -5.84 7.36
C ALA A 231 14.92 -6.88 7.31
N ALA A 232 14.56 -8.15 7.10
CA ALA A 232 15.52 -9.21 6.88
C ALA A 232 16.13 -9.04 5.48
N ILE A 233 17.44 -8.77 5.43
CA ILE A 233 18.19 -8.69 4.17
C ILE A 233 18.38 -10.12 3.66
N ASP A 234 17.79 -10.42 2.50
CA ASP A 234 17.89 -11.68 1.77
C ASP A 234 18.38 -11.44 0.32
N ASP A 235 18.40 -12.47 -0.52
CA ASP A 235 18.88 -12.38 -1.91
C ASP A 235 18.14 -11.34 -2.77
N SER A 236 16.92 -10.97 -2.37
CA SER A 236 16.14 -9.93 -3.05
C SER A 236 16.51 -8.50 -2.66
N HIS A 237 17.41 -8.34 -1.68
CA HIS A 237 17.96 -7.07 -1.23
C HIS A 237 19.42 -6.90 -1.67
N LEU A 238 19.90 -5.67 -1.65
CA LEU A 238 21.30 -5.32 -1.86
C LEU A 238 22.00 -5.15 -0.51
N PRO A 239 23.18 -5.76 -0.30
CA PRO A 239 24.03 -5.44 0.83
C PRO A 239 24.38 -3.95 0.84
N LEU A 240 24.59 -3.36 2.03
CA LEU A 240 24.80 -1.91 2.19
C LEU A 240 25.90 -1.34 1.28
N ALA A 241 27.05 -2.02 1.19
CA ALA A 241 28.16 -1.58 0.34
C ALA A 241 27.76 -1.54 -1.15
N HIS A 242 27.01 -2.55 -1.60
CA HIS A 242 26.56 -2.65 -2.99
C HIS A 242 25.44 -1.63 -3.28
N TYR A 243 24.52 -1.46 -2.35
CA TYR A 243 23.48 -0.43 -2.41
C TYR A 243 24.07 0.97 -2.51
N ARG A 244 25.08 1.29 -1.67
CA ARG A 244 25.81 2.57 -1.71
C ARG A 244 26.50 2.79 -3.06
N ARG A 245 27.10 1.75 -3.64
CA ARG A 245 27.71 1.83 -4.97
C ARG A 245 26.66 2.17 -6.05
N ALA A 246 25.53 1.47 -6.06
CA ALA A 246 24.44 1.76 -7.00
C ALA A 246 23.88 3.19 -6.82
N ALA A 247 23.68 3.63 -5.58
CA ALA A 247 23.24 4.98 -5.25
C ALA A 247 24.25 6.05 -5.72
N THR A 248 25.55 5.81 -5.55
CA THR A 248 26.61 6.71 -6.02
C THR A 248 26.58 6.83 -7.55
N MET A 249 26.44 5.73 -8.28
CA MET A 249 26.32 5.74 -9.75
C MET A 249 25.09 6.51 -10.23
N LEU A 250 23.96 6.37 -9.54
CA LEU A 250 22.76 7.17 -9.82
C LEU A 250 23.02 8.67 -9.63
N ARG A 251 23.66 9.05 -8.51
CA ARG A 251 24.01 10.45 -8.26
C ARG A 251 24.88 11.03 -9.37
N THR A 252 25.96 10.35 -9.76
CA THR A 252 26.85 10.79 -10.85
C THR A 252 26.09 11.01 -12.15
N ARG A 253 25.12 10.14 -12.47
CA ARG A 253 24.28 10.28 -13.67
C ARG A 253 23.29 11.45 -13.56
N VAL A 254 22.71 11.70 -12.39
CA VAL A 254 21.87 12.88 -12.15
C VAL A 254 22.67 14.17 -12.33
N GLU A 255 23.88 14.24 -11.78
CA GLU A 255 24.80 15.38 -11.95
C GLU A 255 25.23 15.55 -13.42
N ALA A 256 25.31 14.45 -14.18
CA ALA A 256 25.47 14.44 -15.64
C ALA A 256 24.18 14.75 -16.43
N LYS A 257 23.12 15.21 -15.75
CA LYS A 257 21.82 15.62 -16.32
C LYS A 257 21.02 14.50 -16.99
N ASP A 258 21.26 13.25 -16.61
CA ASP A 258 20.49 12.10 -17.09
C ASP A 258 19.07 12.08 -16.47
N GLY A 259 18.05 12.28 -17.30
CA GLY A 259 16.65 12.25 -16.87
C GLY A 259 16.22 10.90 -16.28
N ALA A 260 16.81 9.80 -16.74
CA ALA A 260 16.50 8.47 -16.21
C ALA A 260 16.97 8.31 -14.78
N ALA A 261 18.16 8.83 -14.49
CA ALA A 261 18.74 8.76 -13.17
C ALA A 261 17.93 9.59 -12.16
N VAL A 262 17.29 10.69 -12.59
CA VAL A 262 16.38 11.48 -11.73
C VAL A 262 15.19 10.63 -11.29
N ILE A 263 14.52 9.96 -12.24
CA ILE A 263 13.37 9.09 -11.94
C ILE A 263 13.79 7.89 -11.09
N GLN A 264 14.91 7.25 -11.42
CA GLN A 264 15.47 6.12 -10.65
C GLN A 264 15.83 6.54 -9.22
N SER A 265 16.37 7.75 -9.02
CA SER A 265 16.72 8.25 -7.68
C SER A 265 15.47 8.53 -6.84
N LEU A 266 14.43 9.10 -7.45
CA LEU A 266 13.14 9.32 -6.77
C LEU A 266 12.45 7.99 -6.44
N GLU A 267 12.58 6.96 -7.28
CA GLU A 267 12.09 5.62 -6.96
C GLU A 267 12.70 5.06 -5.67
N LEU A 268 13.99 5.28 -5.43
CA LEU A 268 14.61 4.81 -4.19
C LEU A 268 14.02 5.47 -2.94
N LEU A 269 13.54 6.73 -3.04
CA LEU A 269 13.00 7.49 -1.90
C LEU A 269 11.50 7.28 -1.69
N VAL A 270 10.75 7.09 -2.77
CA VAL A 270 9.28 7.05 -2.78
C VAL A 270 8.76 5.62 -2.90
N ASN A 271 9.60 4.70 -3.40
CA ASN A 271 9.31 3.29 -3.54
C ASN A 271 8.06 2.99 -4.40
N LEU A 272 7.88 3.80 -5.44
CA LEU A 272 6.87 3.67 -6.48
C LEU A 272 7.51 3.26 -7.81
N PRO A 273 6.87 2.39 -8.61
CA PRO A 273 7.35 2.07 -9.95
C PRO A 273 7.52 3.33 -10.83
N PRO A 274 8.46 3.34 -11.80
CA PRO A 274 8.73 4.49 -12.64
C PRO A 274 7.49 5.05 -13.36
N CYS A 275 6.61 4.18 -13.83
CA CYS A 275 5.38 4.59 -14.51
C CYS A 275 4.44 5.42 -13.62
N LEU A 276 4.39 5.13 -12.32
CA LEU A 276 3.59 5.90 -11.36
C LEU A 276 4.34 7.15 -10.90
N LEU A 277 5.68 7.10 -10.81
CA LEU A 277 6.49 8.27 -10.48
C LEU A 277 6.34 9.39 -11.50
N LEU A 278 6.34 9.07 -12.79
CA LEU A 278 6.15 10.04 -13.86
C LEU A 278 4.79 10.77 -13.74
N SER A 279 3.79 10.12 -13.15
CA SER A 279 2.47 10.70 -12.85
C SER A 279 2.41 11.52 -11.56
N LEU A 280 3.51 11.71 -10.82
CA LEU A 280 3.48 12.50 -9.59
C LEU A 280 3.25 13.98 -9.90
N PRO A 281 2.26 14.64 -9.24
CA PRO A 281 2.01 16.05 -9.45
C PRO A 281 3.14 16.93 -8.89
N LEU A 282 3.45 17.98 -9.63
CA LEU A 282 4.25 19.10 -9.15
C LEU A 282 3.34 20.01 -8.33
N VAL A 283 3.62 20.08 -7.03
CA VAL A 283 2.80 20.82 -6.08
C VAL A 283 3.26 22.27 -6.07
N THR A 284 2.33 23.16 -6.36
CA THR A 284 2.46 24.60 -6.13
C THR A 284 1.55 24.99 -4.97
N GLY A 285 1.73 26.18 -4.39
CA GLY A 285 0.85 26.67 -3.33
C GLY A 285 -0.64 26.77 -3.73
N TYR A 286 -0.96 26.65 -5.04
CA TYR A 286 -2.31 26.76 -5.58
C TYR A 286 -3.05 25.43 -5.76
N ARG A 287 -2.37 24.28 -5.72
CA ARG A 287 -3.03 22.96 -5.86
C ARG A 287 -3.02 22.21 -4.53
N PRO A 288 -4.20 21.84 -3.97
CA PRO A 288 -4.24 21.02 -2.78
C PRO A 288 -3.58 19.66 -3.06
N LEU A 289 -2.73 19.23 -2.13
CA LEU A 289 -2.07 17.92 -2.20
C LEU A 289 -3.09 16.81 -1.90
N ASN A 290 -3.44 16.03 -2.92
CA ASN A 290 -4.33 14.89 -2.76
C ASN A 290 -3.65 13.76 -1.95
N ILE A 291 -2.52 13.22 -2.46
CA ILE A 291 -1.84 12.07 -1.84
C ILE A 291 -0.35 12.34 -1.73
N LEU A 292 0.35 12.41 -2.86
CA LEU A 292 1.80 12.53 -2.92
C LEU A 292 2.15 13.48 -4.06
N GLY A 293 3.18 14.31 -3.89
CA GLY A 293 3.66 15.21 -4.93
C GLY A 293 5.03 15.79 -4.62
N ILE A 294 5.60 16.51 -5.58
CA ILE A 294 6.93 17.13 -5.48
C ILE A 294 6.78 18.64 -5.52
N CYS A 295 7.28 19.35 -4.52
CA CYS A 295 7.42 20.80 -4.57
C CYS A 295 8.77 21.15 -5.19
N VAL A 296 8.77 21.55 -6.46
CA VAL A 296 9.98 21.95 -7.19
C VAL A 296 10.69 23.10 -6.49
N ARG A 297 9.95 24.10 -6.02
CA ARG A 297 10.52 25.31 -5.40
C ARG A 297 11.35 25.02 -4.16
N THR A 298 10.81 24.20 -3.25
CA THR A 298 11.50 23.87 -1.98
C THR A 298 12.35 22.60 -2.10
N GLY A 299 12.24 21.85 -3.20
CA GLY A 299 12.97 20.60 -3.39
C GLY A 299 12.58 19.54 -2.36
N CYS A 300 11.28 19.33 -2.13
CA CYS A 300 10.79 18.33 -1.19
C CYS A 300 9.66 17.47 -1.77
N LEU A 301 9.55 16.25 -1.26
CA LEU A 301 8.40 15.38 -1.44
C LEU A 301 7.38 15.66 -0.35
N LEU A 302 6.11 15.73 -0.73
CA LEU A 302 5.00 15.97 0.16
C LEU A 302 4.04 14.78 0.12
N LEU A 303 3.77 14.15 1.25
CA LEU A 303 2.84 13.02 1.38
C LEU A 303 1.73 13.33 2.39
N ASN A 304 0.48 13.31 1.96
CA ASN A 304 -0.71 13.49 2.78
C ASN A 304 -1.12 12.16 3.44
N LEU A 305 -0.88 12.06 4.75
CA LEU A 305 -1.18 10.86 5.53
C LEU A 305 -2.66 10.56 5.68
N ARG A 306 -3.58 11.54 5.57
CA ARG A 306 -5.03 11.29 5.75
C ARG A 306 -5.58 10.29 4.73
N THR A 307 -4.93 10.19 3.57
CA THR A 307 -5.35 9.25 2.51
C THR A 307 -4.98 7.81 2.83
N LEU A 308 -3.88 7.59 3.56
CA LEU A 308 -3.41 6.28 4.01
C LEU A 308 -3.98 5.91 5.38
N PHE A 309 -4.15 6.88 6.27
CA PHE A 309 -4.60 6.72 7.65
C PHE A 309 -5.76 7.69 7.93
N PRO A 310 -6.98 7.37 7.45
CA PRO A 310 -8.13 8.26 7.59
C PRO A 310 -8.61 8.31 9.04
N HIS A 311 -9.27 9.43 9.39
CA HIS A 311 -9.88 9.69 10.69
C HIS A 311 -8.92 9.65 11.90
N PRO A 312 -7.79 10.40 11.87
CA PRO A 312 -6.96 10.54 13.06
C PRO A 312 -7.77 11.21 14.19
N ALA A 313 -7.51 10.79 15.43
CA ALA A 313 -8.12 11.41 16.60
C ALA A 313 -7.74 12.90 16.65
N GLN A 314 -8.72 13.75 16.94
CA GLN A 314 -8.56 15.18 17.08
C GLN A 314 -8.83 15.58 18.53
N PRO A 315 -8.01 16.47 19.12
CA PRO A 315 -8.31 17.01 20.44
C PRO A 315 -9.56 17.92 20.35
N PRO A 316 -10.38 17.98 21.41
CA PRO A 316 -11.42 19.00 21.52
C PRO A 316 -10.83 20.41 21.41
N MET A 317 -11.53 21.33 20.75
CA MET A 317 -11.08 22.71 20.55
C MET A 317 -10.75 23.42 21.88
N ALA A 318 -11.57 23.18 22.91
CA ALA A 318 -11.39 23.75 24.25
C ALA A 318 -10.06 23.32 24.92
N THR A 319 -9.53 22.14 24.57
CA THR A 319 -8.33 21.57 25.18
C THR A 319 -7.15 21.48 24.22
N ALA A 320 -7.25 22.02 23.01
CA ALA A 320 -6.20 21.97 22.00
C ALA A 320 -4.83 22.47 22.50
N HIS A 321 -4.83 23.44 23.43
CA HIS A 321 -3.62 23.98 24.06
C HIS A 321 -2.85 22.98 24.94
N LEU A 322 -3.45 21.85 25.33
CA LEU A 322 -2.79 20.77 26.09
C LEU A 322 -1.99 19.81 25.20
N PHE A 323 -2.17 19.89 23.88
CA PHE A 323 -1.63 18.95 22.92
C PHE A 323 -0.50 19.56 22.09
N GLU A 324 0.38 18.67 21.63
CA GLU A 324 1.43 18.97 20.66
C GLU A 324 0.84 19.34 19.29
N VAL A 325 1.37 20.40 18.69
CA VAL A 325 1.04 20.76 17.31
C VAL A 325 1.59 19.69 16.36
N SER A 326 0.76 19.26 15.42
CA SER A 326 1.09 18.26 14.39
C SER A 326 0.30 18.52 13.11
N GLY A 327 0.88 18.18 11.97
CA GLY A 327 0.22 18.19 10.67
C GLY A 327 -0.05 16.80 10.12
N ASP A 328 -0.78 16.75 9.01
CA ASP A 328 -1.07 15.50 8.28
C ASP A 328 -0.12 15.27 7.08
N ILE A 329 0.75 16.23 6.77
CA ILE A 329 1.62 16.20 5.60
C ILE A 329 3.05 15.88 6.03
N VAL A 330 3.58 14.77 5.54
CA VAL A 330 5.01 14.47 5.63
C VAL A 330 5.74 15.32 4.60
N VAL A 331 6.69 16.12 5.06
CA VAL A 331 7.61 16.88 4.22
C VAL A 331 8.97 16.18 4.25
N LEU A 332 9.36 15.57 3.15
CA LEU A 332 10.66 14.92 3.01
C LEU A 332 11.57 15.80 2.14
N PRO A 333 12.58 16.46 2.72
CA PRO A 333 13.54 17.24 1.94
C PRO A 333 14.37 16.30 1.07
N LEU A 334 14.48 16.59 -0.23
CA LEU A 334 15.31 15.81 -1.13
C LEU A 334 16.80 16.05 -0.83
N PRO A 335 17.70 15.15 -1.26
CA PRO A 335 19.13 15.46 -1.28
C PRO A 335 19.43 16.67 -2.17
N VAL A 336 20.40 17.50 -1.77
CA VAL A 336 20.73 18.77 -2.45
C VAL A 336 20.91 18.60 -3.97
N PHE A 337 21.74 17.65 -4.41
CA PHE A 337 22.02 17.43 -5.84
C PHE A 337 20.75 17.13 -6.66
N LEU A 338 19.82 16.35 -6.10
CA LEU A 338 18.60 15.94 -6.78
C LEU A 338 17.60 17.10 -6.82
N ALA A 339 17.49 17.85 -5.73
CA ALA A 339 16.63 19.01 -5.66
C ALA A 339 17.07 20.14 -6.60
N GLU A 340 18.37 20.36 -6.74
CA GLU A 340 18.95 21.33 -7.68
C GLU A 340 18.64 20.95 -9.12
N GLU A 341 18.80 19.68 -9.48
CA GLU A 341 18.48 19.20 -10.83
C GLU A 341 16.98 19.29 -11.14
N ILE A 342 16.10 18.98 -10.18
CA ILE A 342 14.64 19.15 -10.33
C ILE A 342 14.27 20.64 -10.48
N ARG A 343 14.89 21.54 -9.71
CA ARG A 343 14.70 22.99 -9.84
C ARG A 343 15.13 23.50 -11.21
N ARG A 344 16.31 23.09 -11.68
CA ARG A 344 16.84 23.44 -13.00
C ARG A 344 15.90 22.98 -14.12
N ARG A 345 15.39 21.74 -14.04
CA ARG A 345 14.38 21.23 -14.99
C ARG A 345 13.08 22.02 -14.91
N GLY A 346 12.61 22.37 -13.72
CA GLY A 346 11.42 23.21 -13.54
C GLY A 346 11.55 24.60 -14.19
N GLN A 347 12.75 25.19 -14.17
CA GLN A 347 13.03 26.43 -14.90
C GLN A 347 13.03 26.23 -16.42
N THR A 348 13.48 25.06 -16.89
CA THR A 348 13.51 24.70 -18.31
C THR A 348 12.09 24.41 -18.85
N TYR A 349 11.24 23.79 -18.04
CA TYR A 349 9.87 23.42 -18.36
C TYR A 349 8.87 24.11 -17.43
N PRO A 350 8.64 25.43 -17.55
CA PRO A 350 7.82 26.20 -16.61
C PRO A 350 6.33 25.81 -16.61
N GLN A 351 5.86 25.14 -17.67
CA GLN A 351 4.48 24.66 -17.81
C GLN A 351 4.30 23.21 -17.30
N ALA A 352 5.34 22.62 -16.70
CA ALA A 352 5.28 21.26 -16.17
C ALA A 352 4.26 21.16 -15.02
N VAL A 353 3.41 20.13 -15.08
CA VAL A 353 2.38 19.85 -14.06
C VAL A 353 2.68 18.54 -13.34
N LEU A 354 3.40 17.63 -13.99
CA LEU A 354 3.77 16.32 -13.48
C LEU A 354 5.29 16.14 -13.53
N LEU A 355 5.81 15.19 -12.75
CA LEU A 355 7.24 14.86 -12.76
C LEU A 355 7.71 14.43 -14.15
N GLY A 356 6.89 13.69 -14.89
CA GLY A 356 7.18 13.27 -16.25
C GLY A 356 7.35 14.43 -17.24
N ASP A 357 6.78 15.61 -16.95
CA ASP A 357 6.95 16.81 -17.79
C ASP A 357 8.33 17.47 -17.62
N LEU A 358 9.10 17.09 -16.58
CA LEU A 358 10.43 17.64 -16.29
C LEU A 358 11.57 16.86 -16.96
N VAL A 359 11.28 15.72 -17.57
CA VAL A 359 12.27 14.84 -18.18
C VAL A 359 11.93 14.58 -19.63
N ASP A 360 12.94 14.57 -20.50
CA ASP A 360 12.80 14.02 -21.85
C ASP A 360 12.42 12.54 -21.76
N TRP A 361 11.82 11.97 -22.79
CA TRP A 361 11.30 10.60 -22.76
C TRP A 361 12.31 9.61 -22.15
N VAL A 362 11.93 8.98 -21.03
CA VAL A 362 12.74 7.94 -20.40
C VAL A 362 11.95 6.65 -20.22
N ARG A 363 12.45 5.57 -20.82
CA ARG A 363 12.07 4.22 -20.43
C ARG A 363 12.97 3.72 -19.30
N VAL A 364 12.44 3.72 -18.08
CA VAL A 364 13.10 3.11 -16.91
C VAL A 364 12.57 1.69 -16.72
N ASP A 365 13.40 0.69 -16.96
CA ASP A 365 13.08 -0.71 -16.66
C ASP A 365 13.57 -1.08 -15.24
N PRO A 366 12.70 -1.54 -14.34
CA PRO A 366 13.09 -1.96 -12.99
C PRO A 366 14.13 -3.09 -12.94
N ARG A 367 14.30 -3.84 -14.03
CA ARG A 367 15.26 -4.96 -14.14
C ARG A 367 16.65 -4.51 -14.60
N ASN A 368 16.79 -3.29 -15.13
CA ASN A 368 18.09 -2.78 -15.56
C ASN A 368 19.03 -2.67 -14.36
N SER A 369 20.28 -3.10 -14.54
CA SER A 369 21.31 -2.89 -13.53
C SER A 369 21.62 -1.39 -13.42
N LEU A 370 21.76 -0.93 -12.18
CA LEU A 370 22.20 0.42 -11.85
C LEU A 370 23.72 0.57 -11.90
N ILE A 371 24.45 -0.54 -12.02
CA ILE A 371 25.91 -0.57 -12.08
C ILE A 371 26.33 -1.06 -13.46
N PRO A 372 27.04 -0.23 -14.25
CA PRO A 372 27.53 -0.64 -15.57
C PRO A 372 28.47 -1.85 -15.48
N HIS A 373 28.38 -2.75 -16.46
CA HIS A 373 29.26 -3.92 -16.62
C HIS A 373 29.33 -4.85 -15.39
N GLU A 374 28.26 -4.93 -14.62
CA GLU A 374 28.20 -5.77 -13.44
C GLU A 374 28.19 -7.27 -13.83
N SER A 375 29.24 -7.99 -13.43
CA SER A 375 29.40 -9.44 -13.70
C SER A 375 28.79 -10.34 -12.62
N CYS A 376 28.09 -9.77 -11.64
CA CYS A 376 27.47 -10.52 -10.55
C CYS A 376 26.22 -11.28 -11.02
N LYS A 377 26.04 -12.53 -10.57
CA LYS A 377 24.82 -13.35 -10.83
C LYS A 377 23.53 -12.66 -10.35
N LEU A 378 23.62 -11.87 -9.28
CA LEU A 378 22.52 -11.08 -8.74
C LEU A 378 22.81 -9.59 -8.98
N HIS A 379 22.34 -9.06 -10.11
CA HIS A 379 22.53 -7.67 -10.51
C HIS A 379 21.90 -6.66 -9.55
N ALA A 380 22.54 -5.51 -9.36
CA ALA A 380 22.03 -4.35 -8.65
C ALA A 380 20.93 -3.63 -9.44
N SER A 381 19.82 -4.34 -9.69
CA SER A 381 18.67 -3.78 -10.39
C SER A 381 17.95 -2.73 -9.56
N LEU A 382 17.27 -1.81 -10.24
CA LEU A 382 16.45 -0.78 -9.61
C LEU A 382 15.41 -1.37 -8.66
N ALA A 383 14.76 -2.47 -9.04
CA ALA A 383 13.79 -3.16 -8.19
C ALA A 383 14.41 -3.66 -6.87
N ARG A 384 15.62 -4.23 -6.92
CA ARG A 384 16.32 -4.69 -5.71
C ARG A 384 16.79 -3.52 -4.85
N ALA A 385 17.31 -2.46 -5.47
CA ALA A 385 17.71 -1.25 -4.76
C ALA A 385 16.50 -0.61 -4.05
N SER A 386 15.39 -0.39 -4.76
CA SER A 386 14.16 0.20 -4.22
C SER A 386 13.57 -0.62 -3.07
N LYS A 387 13.60 -1.96 -3.18
CA LYS A 387 13.23 -2.86 -2.09
C LYS A 387 14.17 -2.75 -0.89
N SER A 388 15.44 -2.42 -1.10
CA SER A 388 16.46 -2.33 -0.05
C SER A 388 16.42 -1.07 0.77
N THR A 389 15.92 0.06 0.23
CA THR A 389 15.98 1.37 0.90
C THR A 389 15.49 1.32 2.35
N GLY A 390 14.32 0.71 2.59
CA GLY A 390 13.73 0.62 3.93
C GLY A 390 14.59 -0.16 4.92
N ALA A 391 15.10 -1.33 4.51
CA ALA A 391 15.98 -2.15 5.33
C ALA A 391 17.34 -1.48 5.58
N ILE A 392 17.88 -0.78 4.56
CA ILE A 392 19.11 -0.01 4.68
C ILE A 392 18.94 1.17 5.64
N SER A 393 17.83 1.90 5.59
CA SER A 393 17.53 2.96 6.55
C SER A 393 17.59 2.47 8.00
N LEU A 394 17.03 1.28 8.26
CA LEU A 394 17.08 0.63 9.56
C LEU A 394 18.50 0.21 9.95
N ALA A 395 19.25 -0.38 9.02
CA ALA A 395 20.64 -0.77 9.24
C ALA A 395 21.56 0.42 9.55
N LEU A 396 21.20 1.62 9.06
CA LEU A 396 21.87 2.89 9.36
C LEU A 396 21.43 3.53 10.69
N GLY A 397 20.60 2.84 11.48
CA GLY A 397 20.22 3.25 12.83
C GLY A 397 18.99 4.17 12.91
N ASN A 398 18.21 4.30 11.84
CA ASN A 398 16.91 4.96 11.92
C ASN A 398 15.88 4.10 12.64
N ASP A 399 14.97 4.71 13.39
CA ASP A 399 13.80 4.02 13.91
C ASP A 399 12.89 3.53 12.76
N ARG A 400 12.06 2.51 13.00
CA ARG A 400 11.13 1.97 11.99
C ARG A 400 10.10 2.98 11.52
N LEU A 401 9.57 3.79 12.42
CA LEU A 401 8.60 4.81 12.05
C LEU A 401 9.26 5.89 11.17
N VAL A 402 10.44 6.36 11.58
CA VAL A 402 11.22 7.31 10.78
C VAL A 402 11.55 6.72 9.42
N SER A 403 12.04 5.48 9.37
CA SER A 403 12.37 4.75 8.14
C SER A 403 11.16 4.59 7.21
N ALA A 404 9.98 4.27 7.75
CA ALA A 404 8.75 4.19 6.99
C ALA A 404 8.39 5.53 6.33
N CYS A 405 8.56 6.64 7.05
CA CYS A 405 8.33 7.97 6.50
C CYS A 405 9.39 8.38 5.46
N VAL A 406 10.69 8.30 5.80
CA VAL A 406 11.76 8.83 4.92
C VAL A 406 11.99 7.99 3.65
N ALA A 407 11.62 6.71 3.67
CA ALA A 407 11.67 5.83 2.51
C ALA A 407 10.29 5.57 1.87
N THR A 408 9.24 6.25 2.36
CA THR A 408 7.83 6.07 1.94
C THR A 408 7.41 4.58 1.95
N ASP A 409 7.94 3.81 2.89
CA ASP A 409 7.74 2.36 2.99
C ASP A 409 7.01 1.98 4.27
N PHE A 410 5.69 2.20 4.28
CA PHE A 410 4.84 1.89 5.42
C PHE A 410 4.65 0.39 5.69
N SER A 411 5.18 -0.48 4.84
CA SER A 411 5.22 -1.91 5.12
C SER A 411 6.06 -2.26 6.36
N LEU A 412 7.00 -1.38 6.74
CA LEU A 412 7.93 -1.56 7.86
C LEU A 412 7.27 -1.41 9.25
N ILE A 413 6.05 -0.90 9.30
CA ILE A 413 5.29 -0.65 10.54
C ILE A 413 3.90 -1.29 10.49
N GLY A 414 3.26 -1.40 11.65
CA GLY A 414 1.83 -1.70 11.74
C GLY A 414 0.98 -0.48 11.43
N SER A 415 -0.16 -0.67 10.76
CA SER A 415 -1.08 0.43 10.39
C SER A 415 -1.56 1.25 11.61
N ALA A 416 -1.81 0.58 12.74
CA ALA A 416 -2.23 1.23 13.98
C ALA A 416 -1.22 2.27 14.51
N ARG A 417 0.07 2.17 14.14
CA ARG A 417 1.13 3.02 14.67
C ARG A 417 0.95 4.48 14.28
N MET A 418 0.55 4.77 13.04
CA MET A 418 0.39 6.15 12.55
C MET A 418 -0.77 6.90 13.22
N TYR A 419 -1.73 6.20 13.83
CA TYR A 419 -2.82 6.84 14.58
C TYR A 419 -2.35 7.48 15.89
N TYR A 420 -1.28 6.95 16.50
CA TYR A 420 -0.79 7.36 17.81
C TYR A 420 0.54 8.10 17.77
N ALA A 421 1.38 7.83 16.77
CA ALA A 421 2.70 8.45 16.69
C ALA A 421 2.64 9.86 16.11
N ARG A 422 3.52 10.71 16.64
CA ARG A 422 3.96 11.98 16.11
C ARG A 422 5.47 11.90 15.85
N LEU A 423 5.92 12.46 14.73
CA LEU A 423 7.33 12.71 14.44
C LEU A 423 7.58 14.21 14.39
N THR A 424 8.70 14.64 14.96
CA THR A 424 9.18 16.02 14.86
C THR A 424 9.93 16.27 13.55
N GLY A 425 10.03 17.54 13.14
CA GLY A 425 10.87 17.92 11.99
C GLY A 425 12.33 17.48 12.16
N ARG A 426 12.88 17.57 13.38
CA ARG A 426 14.23 17.12 13.72
C ARG A 426 14.44 15.62 13.48
N GLU A 427 13.45 14.79 13.80
CA GLU A 427 13.55 13.34 13.56
C GLU A 427 13.54 12.99 12.08
N ILE A 428 12.68 13.64 11.29
CA ILE A 428 12.67 13.48 9.83
C ILE A 428 14.00 13.93 9.24
N HIS A 429 14.47 15.13 9.61
CA HIS A 429 15.75 15.66 9.15
C HIS A 429 16.92 14.72 9.49
N THR A 430 16.98 14.24 10.74
CA THR A 430 18.01 13.30 11.20
C THR A 430 17.93 11.98 10.42
N GLY A 431 16.72 11.48 10.19
CA GLY A 431 16.45 10.28 9.41
C GLY A 431 16.94 10.39 7.98
N CYS A 432 16.59 11.48 7.29
CA CYS A 432 17.06 11.83 5.95
C CYS A 432 18.59 11.95 5.93
N THR A 433 19.18 12.69 6.87
CA THR A 433 20.65 12.89 6.95
C THR A 433 21.39 11.57 7.08
N ARG A 434 20.94 10.66 7.95
CA ARG A 434 21.54 9.32 8.11
C ARG A 434 21.40 8.49 6.84
N LEU A 435 20.21 8.48 6.23
CA LEU A 435 19.95 7.71 5.02
C LEU A 435 20.79 8.21 3.84
N TYR A 436 20.77 9.52 3.58
CA TYR A 436 21.49 10.15 2.47
C TYR A 436 23.01 10.08 2.68
N GLY A 437 23.49 10.26 3.91
CA GLY A 437 24.90 10.03 4.25
C GLY A 437 25.32 8.58 3.98
N GLY A 438 24.51 7.60 4.39
CA GLY A 438 24.76 6.17 4.15
C GLY A 438 24.72 5.77 2.67
N MET A 439 23.89 6.45 1.86
CA MET A 439 23.82 6.29 0.40
C MET A 439 24.98 6.96 -0.36
N GLY A 440 25.67 7.94 0.25
CA GLY A 440 26.59 8.83 -0.46
C GLY A 440 25.91 9.99 -1.20
N TRP A 441 24.67 10.31 -0.84
CA TRP A 441 23.83 11.35 -1.43
C TRP A 441 23.96 12.72 -0.75
N GLY A 442 24.71 12.80 0.35
CA GLY A 442 24.99 14.04 1.06
C GLY A 442 23.91 14.39 2.08
N VAL A 443 23.49 15.65 2.09
CA VAL A 443 22.58 16.23 3.09
C VAL A 443 21.21 16.58 2.47
N PRO A 444 20.14 16.64 3.27
CA PRO A 444 18.84 17.16 2.82
C PRO A 444 18.92 18.66 2.48
N THR A 445 17.97 19.15 1.67
CA THR A 445 17.88 20.56 1.25
C THR A 445 17.36 21.53 2.30
N MET A 446 16.65 21.04 3.31
CA MET A 446 15.98 21.87 4.31
C MET A 446 16.57 21.57 5.68
N GLU A 447 16.67 22.60 6.51
CA GLU A 447 17.08 22.47 7.91
C GLU A 447 15.93 21.89 8.75
N ALA A 448 16.28 21.35 9.92
CA ALA A 448 15.34 20.68 10.81
C ALA A 448 14.18 21.58 11.26
N GLU A 449 14.44 22.86 11.50
CA GLU A 449 13.49 23.86 11.98
C GLU A 449 12.43 24.23 10.93
N GLN A 450 12.72 23.97 9.65
CA GLN A 450 11.82 24.25 8.54
C GLN A 450 10.81 23.11 8.32
N LEU A 451 11.02 21.95 8.94
CA LEU A 451 10.16 20.78 8.77
C LEU A 451 9.06 20.77 9.83
N PRO A 452 7.77 20.77 9.42
CA PRO A 452 6.68 20.71 10.38
C PRO A 452 6.61 19.33 11.05
N PRO A 453 6.18 19.26 12.33
CA PRO A 453 5.84 17.99 12.96
C PRO A 453 4.62 17.35 12.27
N LEU A 454 4.55 16.01 12.30
CA LEU A 454 3.53 15.24 11.59
C LEU A 454 3.01 14.06 12.40
N GLY A 455 1.81 13.60 12.05
CA GLY A 455 1.16 12.44 12.65
C GLY A 455 0.10 12.84 13.66
N SER A 456 0.09 12.17 14.82
CA SER A 456 -1.01 12.24 15.77
C SER A 456 -1.22 13.62 16.40
N HIS A 457 -2.45 14.14 16.28
CA HIS A 457 -2.91 15.40 16.86
C HIS A 457 -3.30 15.30 18.34
N ALA A 458 -3.42 14.08 18.88
CA ALA A 458 -3.89 13.82 20.23
C ALA A 458 -2.75 13.50 21.22
N THR A 459 -1.52 13.91 20.90
CA THR A 459 -0.35 13.74 21.77
C THR A 459 -0.28 14.89 22.77
N LEU A 460 -0.40 14.62 24.07
CA LEU A 460 -0.25 15.66 25.10
C LEU A 460 1.21 16.13 25.22
N HIS A 461 1.42 17.44 25.42
CA HIS A 461 2.71 17.94 25.91
C HIS A 461 2.87 17.56 27.40
N PRO A 462 4.11 17.35 27.93
CA PRO A 462 4.35 17.06 29.34
C PRO A 462 3.62 17.98 30.34
N ASP A 463 3.54 19.28 30.05
CA ASP A 463 2.80 20.24 30.89
C ASP A 463 1.29 19.99 30.88
N GLY A 464 0.73 19.57 29.73
CA GLY A 464 -0.67 19.17 29.63
C GLY A 464 -0.98 17.93 30.46
N VAL A 465 -0.05 16.96 30.49
CA VAL A 465 -0.15 15.79 31.38
C VAL A 465 -0.09 16.19 32.85
N LYS A 466 0.85 17.07 33.20
CA LYS A 466 0.99 17.59 34.57
C LYS A 466 -0.28 18.28 35.03
N HIS A 467 -0.82 19.18 34.21
CA HIS A 467 -2.06 19.89 34.50
C HIS A 467 -3.25 18.92 34.64
N LEU A 468 -3.39 17.97 33.71
CA LEU A 468 -4.45 16.96 33.76
C LEU A 468 -4.44 16.17 35.07
N PHE A 469 -3.28 15.62 35.45
CA PHE A 469 -3.17 14.79 36.65
C PHE A 469 -3.18 15.60 37.95
N SER A 470 -2.71 16.86 37.95
CA SER A 470 -2.83 17.74 39.11
C SER A 470 -4.30 18.07 39.39
N THR A 471 -5.09 18.41 38.38
CA THR A 471 -6.53 18.68 38.55
C THR A 471 -7.30 17.44 39.02
N LEU A 472 -6.97 16.25 38.51
CA LEU A 472 -7.58 15.00 39.01
C LEU A 472 -7.20 14.74 40.48
N ALA A 473 -5.94 15.00 40.86
CA ALA A 473 -5.48 14.84 42.24
C ALA A 473 -6.10 15.87 43.20
N GLU A 474 -6.25 17.12 42.76
CA GLU A 474 -6.93 18.19 43.49
C GLU A 474 -8.39 17.82 43.75
N ALA A 475 -9.10 17.25 42.78
CA ALA A 475 -10.48 16.80 42.97
C ALA A 475 -10.60 15.68 44.03
N VAL A 476 -9.65 14.75 44.09
CA VAL A 476 -9.58 13.73 45.14
C VAL A 476 -9.34 14.38 46.51
N THR A 477 -8.43 15.33 46.58
CA THR A 477 -8.04 15.99 47.83
C THR A 477 -9.16 16.90 48.35
N ALA A 478 -9.77 17.70 47.48
CA ALA A 478 -10.87 18.60 47.80
C ALA A 478 -12.16 17.86 48.18
N SER A 479 -12.34 16.62 47.72
CA SER A 479 -13.48 15.78 48.10
C SER A 479 -13.27 14.97 49.39
N LEU A 480 -12.07 15.01 50.01
CA LEU A 480 -11.73 14.16 51.14
C LEU A 480 -12.76 14.30 52.29
N PRO A 481 -13.43 13.21 52.73
CA PRO A 481 -14.48 13.29 53.73
C PRO A 481 -13.88 13.32 55.14
N GLY A 482 -14.36 14.24 55.99
CA GLY A 482 -14.10 14.20 57.43
C GLY A 482 -14.71 12.97 58.11
N ARG A 483 -14.38 12.77 59.39
CA ARG A 483 -14.76 11.57 60.18
C ARG A 483 -16.27 11.27 60.17
N ASN A 484 -17.08 12.32 60.30
CA ASN A 484 -18.55 12.25 60.40
C ASN A 484 -19.28 12.58 59.08
N ALA A 485 -18.62 12.44 57.93
CA ALA A 485 -19.23 12.72 56.64
C ALA A 485 -20.42 11.78 56.36
N HIS A 486 -21.48 12.33 55.77
CA HIS A 486 -22.68 11.61 55.33
C HIS A 486 -22.43 10.84 54.02
N ALA A 487 -23.40 9.99 53.63
CA ALA A 487 -23.23 9.04 52.53
C ALA A 487 -22.88 9.71 51.19
N LEU A 488 -23.60 10.76 50.78
CA LEU A 488 -23.33 11.48 49.52
C LEU A 488 -21.89 11.96 49.41
N ARG A 489 -21.33 12.55 50.47
CA ARG A 489 -19.93 13.01 50.49
C ARG A 489 -18.93 11.87 50.36
N LEU A 490 -19.24 10.69 50.91
CA LEU A 490 -18.41 9.49 50.73
C LEU A 490 -18.45 8.98 49.29
N LEU A 491 -19.62 8.98 48.68
CA LEU A 491 -19.82 8.55 47.29
C LEU A 491 -19.16 9.52 46.29
N GLU A 492 -19.23 10.83 46.56
CA GLU A 492 -18.54 11.87 45.79
C GLU A 492 -17.03 11.65 45.81
N HIS A 493 -16.43 11.50 47.00
CA HIS A 493 -15.00 11.21 47.13
C HIS A 493 -14.61 9.89 46.44
N HIS A 494 -15.41 8.83 46.62
CA HIS A 494 -15.18 7.56 45.95
C HIS A 494 -15.19 7.71 44.42
N THR A 495 -16.09 8.50 43.88
CA THR A 495 -16.18 8.78 42.44
C THR A 495 -14.89 9.45 41.93
N HIS A 496 -14.42 10.51 42.60
CA HIS A 496 -13.17 11.17 42.24
C HIS A 496 -11.96 10.23 42.37
N PHE A 497 -11.91 9.43 43.43
CA PHE A 497 -10.80 8.53 43.71
C PHE A 497 -10.75 7.34 42.73
N THR A 498 -11.90 6.76 42.39
CA THR A 498 -12.01 5.76 41.32
C THR A 498 -11.59 6.36 39.98
N ARG A 499 -12.06 7.56 39.64
CA ARG A 499 -11.70 8.25 38.39
C ARG A 499 -10.18 8.47 38.29
N TYR A 500 -9.55 8.98 39.34
CA TYR A 500 -8.08 9.14 39.40
C TYR A 500 -7.35 7.80 39.19
N SER A 501 -7.79 6.76 39.91
CA SER A 501 -7.14 5.45 39.87
C SER A 501 -7.24 4.81 38.48
N VAL A 502 -8.42 4.85 37.85
CA VAL A 502 -8.64 4.31 36.49
C VAL A 502 -7.97 5.18 35.43
N ALA A 503 -7.94 6.50 35.59
CA ALA A 503 -7.19 7.40 34.72
C ALA A 503 -5.69 7.04 34.74
N LEU A 504 -5.11 6.87 35.94
CA LEU A 504 -3.71 6.48 36.10
C LEU A 504 -3.38 5.14 35.44
N ILE A 505 -4.20 4.11 35.69
CA ILE A 505 -4.02 2.77 35.11
C ILE A 505 -4.16 2.82 33.59
N SER A 506 -5.24 3.41 33.08
CA SER A 506 -5.49 3.45 31.64
C SER A 506 -4.43 4.25 30.89
N PHE A 507 -3.96 5.35 31.48
CA PHE A 507 -2.87 6.15 30.95
C PHE A 507 -1.56 5.36 30.95
N CYS A 508 -1.11 4.87 32.09
CA CYS A 508 0.19 4.22 32.24
C CYS A 508 0.29 2.84 31.56
N ALA A 509 -0.80 2.07 31.54
CA ALA A 509 -0.82 0.77 30.85
C ALA A 509 -1.21 0.89 29.36
N GLY A 510 -1.47 2.10 28.85
CA GLY A 510 -1.83 2.33 27.45
C GLY A 510 -3.09 1.56 27.03
N LEU A 511 -4.09 1.52 27.91
CA LEU A 511 -5.33 0.77 27.68
C LEU A 511 -6.18 1.43 26.57
N ARG A 512 -6.99 0.60 25.88
CA ARG A 512 -7.94 1.09 24.88
C ARG A 512 -9.23 1.58 25.53
N GLU A 513 -9.93 2.46 24.83
CA GLU A 513 -11.26 2.90 25.19
C GLU A 513 -12.24 1.73 25.30
N VAL A 514 -12.83 1.59 26.49
CA VAL A 514 -13.96 0.70 26.76
C VAL A 514 -14.90 1.37 27.78
N GLN A 515 -16.17 0.96 27.77
CA GLN A 515 -17.15 1.40 28.76
C GLN A 515 -16.82 0.87 30.17
N CYS A 516 -16.45 -0.41 30.25
CA CYS A 516 -16.11 -1.08 31.50
C CYS A 516 -14.82 -1.88 31.29
N TYR A 517 -13.81 -1.66 32.12
CA TYR A 517 -12.63 -2.52 32.08
C TYR A 517 -12.88 -3.85 32.79
N ARG A 518 -12.30 -4.92 32.24
CA ARG A 518 -12.11 -6.19 32.96
C ARG A 518 -10.80 -6.10 33.77
N LEU A 519 -10.81 -5.28 34.81
CA LEU A 519 -9.72 -5.16 35.78
C LEU A 519 -10.09 -5.98 37.03
N LEU A 520 -9.82 -7.28 36.98
CA LEU A 520 -10.29 -8.22 37.99
C LEU A 520 -9.46 -8.12 39.27
N ALA A 521 -10.13 -8.21 40.41
CA ALA A 521 -9.49 -8.15 41.71
C ALA A 521 -8.51 -9.31 41.95
N GLU A 522 -8.84 -10.52 41.47
CA GLU A 522 -7.95 -11.69 41.51
C GLU A 522 -6.66 -11.51 40.70
N GLU A 523 -6.59 -10.58 39.76
CA GLU A 523 -5.36 -10.31 39.00
C GLU A 523 -4.55 -9.20 39.67
N LEU A 524 -5.25 -8.21 40.25
CA LEU A 524 -4.66 -6.96 40.73
C LEU A 524 -4.20 -7.01 42.19
N LEU A 525 -4.86 -7.77 43.05
CA LEU A 525 -4.62 -7.73 44.51
C LEU A 525 -3.41 -8.57 44.95
N TYR A 526 -2.91 -9.48 44.11
CA TYR A 526 -1.76 -10.34 44.43
C TYR A 526 -0.40 -9.75 44.02
N GLY A 527 -0.33 -8.44 43.77
CA GLY A 527 0.94 -7.74 43.54
C GLY A 527 1.65 -8.08 42.23
N GLN A 528 0.91 -8.56 41.22
CA GLN A 528 1.46 -8.84 39.90
C GLN A 528 1.98 -7.54 39.23
N ASP A 529 3.05 -7.67 38.46
CA ASP A 529 3.63 -6.58 37.65
C ASP A 529 2.96 -6.43 36.28
N GLN A 530 1.98 -7.28 35.98
CA GLN A 530 1.26 -7.31 34.72
C GLN A 530 -0.19 -7.73 34.92
N ILE A 531 -1.04 -7.33 33.99
CA ILE A 531 -2.41 -7.85 33.85
C ILE A 531 -2.67 -8.29 32.43
N VAL A 532 -3.58 -9.26 32.26
CA VAL A 532 -4.01 -9.72 30.95
C VAL A 532 -5.15 -8.83 30.47
N VAL A 533 -4.93 -8.10 29.36
CA VAL A 533 -5.92 -7.19 28.79
C VAL A 533 -6.54 -7.78 27.52
N HIS A 534 -7.87 -7.73 27.45
CA HIS A 534 -8.64 -8.07 26.25
C HIS A 534 -8.99 -6.78 25.49
N ASP A 535 -8.07 -6.36 24.63
CA ASP A 535 -8.15 -5.08 23.93
C ASP A 535 -9.19 -5.01 22.80
N LYS A 536 -9.80 -6.14 22.38
CA LYS A 536 -10.84 -6.20 21.35
C LYS A 536 -12.07 -6.96 21.88
N GLN A 537 -13.25 -6.34 21.81
CA GLN A 537 -14.51 -7.02 22.08
C GLN A 537 -14.69 -8.16 21.04
N GLY A 538 -14.97 -9.38 21.51
CA GLY A 538 -15.17 -10.56 20.65
C GLY A 538 -13.89 -11.19 20.08
N GLY A 539 -12.70 -10.77 20.50
CA GLY A 539 -11.45 -11.44 20.12
C GLY A 539 -11.28 -12.76 20.86
N ASP A 540 -10.70 -13.76 20.16
CA ASP A 540 -10.26 -15.03 20.74
C ASP A 540 -9.44 -14.80 22.03
N VAL A 541 -9.60 -15.65 23.04
CA VAL A 541 -8.82 -15.61 24.30
C VAL A 541 -7.31 -15.67 24.01
N LEU A 542 -6.93 -16.29 22.89
CA LEU A 542 -5.56 -16.31 22.35
C LEU A 542 -5.00 -14.92 21.95
N MET A 543 -5.84 -13.87 21.96
CA MET A 543 -5.45 -12.48 21.67
C MET A 543 -5.19 -11.66 22.93
N ALA A 544 -5.39 -12.21 24.12
CA ALA A 544 -5.10 -11.51 25.36
C ALA A 544 -3.59 -11.24 25.48
N GLN A 545 -3.22 -10.04 25.94
CA GLN A 545 -1.82 -9.62 26.01
C GLN A 545 -1.52 -8.97 27.36
N PRO A 546 -0.32 -9.20 27.92
CA PRO A 546 0.05 -8.61 29.19
C PRO A 546 0.30 -7.11 29.02
N ALA A 547 -0.37 -6.31 29.85
CA ALA A 547 -0.06 -4.90 30.05
C ALA A 547 0.74 -4.73 31.35
N LEU A 548 1.79 -3.91 31.29
CA LEU A 548 2.66 -3.63 32.42
C LEU A 548 1.93 -2.75 33.45
N LEU A 549 2.05 -3.12 34.73
CA LEU A 549 1.69 -2.28 35.87
C LEU A 549 2.97 -1.82 36.55
N ASN A 550 3.38 -0.56 36.31
CA ASN A 550 4.56 0.00 36.97
C ASN A 550 4.34 0.17 38.49
N ALA A 551 5.44 0.37 39.24
CA ALA A 551 5.40 0.48 40.70
C ALA A 551 4.39 1.52 41.25
N GLN A 552 4.22 2.67 40.58
CA GLN A 552 3.26 3.69 41.00
C GLN A 552 1.81 3.23 40.80
N VAL A 553 1.53 2.53 39.70
CA VAL A 553 0.22 1.94 39.44
C VAL A 553 -0.09 0.83 40.45
N ARG A 554 0.88 -0.03 40.75
CA ARG A 554 0.73 -1.09 41.77
C ARG A 554 0.43 -0.49 43.16
N GLU A 555 1.12 0.59 43.52
CA GLU A 555 0.85 1.31 44.77
C GLU A 555 -0.56 1.92 44.78
N GLN A 556 -1.00 2.53 43.67
CA GLN A 556 -2.37 3.05 43.57
C GLN A 556 -3.42 1.95 43.72
N ILE A 557 -3.21 0.76 43.17
CA ILE A 557 -4.10 -0.41 43.33
C ILE A 557 -4.20 -0.80 44.81
N ARG A 558 -3.06 -0.86 45.52
CA ARG A 558 -3.02 -1.16 46.96
C ARG A 558 -3.78 -0.10 47.77
N LEU A 559 -3.57 1.17 47.47
CA LEU A 559 -4.27 2.29 48.11
C LEU A 559 -5.78 2.26 47.81
N TYR A 560 -6.17 1.84 46.61
CA TYR A 560 -7.57 1.64 46.25
C TYR A 560 -8.24 0.53 47.06
N ALA A 561 -7.58 -0.61 47.22
CA ALA A 561 -8.10 -1.69 48.06
C ALA A 561 -8.26 -1.25 49.53
N ALA A 562 -7.29 -0.49 50.07
CA ALA A 562 -7.38 0.07 51.42
C ALA A 562 -8.56 1.06 51.56
N HIS A 563 -8.71 1.96 50.58
CA HIS A 563 -9.84 2.89 50.50
C HIS A 563 -11.18 2.15 50.48
N ALA A 564 -11.32 1.13 49.62
CA ALA A 564 -12.55 0.37 49.48
C ALA A 564 -12.93 -0.34 50.79
N ARG A 565 -11.96 -0.91 51.53
CA ARG A 565 -12.19 -1.50 52.86
C ARG A 565 -12.72 -0.47 53.85
N ALA A 566 -12.10 0.71 53.91
CA ALA A 566 -12.53 1.79 54.80
C ALA A 566 -13.91 2.34 54.42
N LEU A 567 -14.18 2.47 53.12
CA LEU A 567 -15.46 2.94 52.59
C LEU A 567 -16.60 1.97 52.94
N VAL A 568 -16.41 0.67 52.75
CA VAL A 568 -17.40 -0.37 53.12
C VAL A 568 -17.84 -0.22 54.58
N GLN A 569 -16.89 -0.09 55.50
CA GLN A 569 -17.18 0.05 56.93
C GLN A 569 -17.94 1.35 57.26
N ARG A 570 -17.70 2.43 56.52
CA ARG A 570 -18.39 3.71 56.72
C ARG A 570 -19.81 3.68 56.14
N LEU A 571 -19.98 3.14 54.94
CA LEU A 571 -21.29 3.04 54.28
C LEU A 571 -22.24 2.09 55.04
N GLN A 572 -21.72 0.98 55.57
CA GLN A 572 -22.50 0.07 56.42
C GLN A 572 -23.05 0.75 57.67
N ARG A 573 -22.26 1.63 58.31
CA ARG A 573 -22.70 2.39 59.49
C ARG A 573 -23.79 3.41 59.17
N LEU A 574 -23.77 4.01 57.98
CA LEU A 574 -24.73 5.04 57.58
C LEU A 574 -26.05 4.45 57.06
N ASN A 575 -26.08 3.16 56.70
CA ASN A 575 -27.27 2.43 56.26
C ASN A 575 -28.01 3.08 55.06
N ASP A 576 -27.29 3.79 54.19
CA ASP A 576 -27.83 4.39 52.96
C ASP A 576 -28.01 3.33 51.86
N ARG A 577 -29.15 3.34 51.16
CA ARG A 577 -29.50 2.32 50.16
C ARG A 577 -28.44 2.17 49.06
N HIS A 578 -28.00 3.28 48.47
CA HIS A 578 -27.03 3.26 47.37
C HIS A 578 -25.63 2.93 47.88
N GLY A 579 -25.27 3.47 49.05
CA GLY A 579 -24.04 3.15 49.76
C GLY A 579 -23.91 1.66 50.08
N LEU A 580 -24.98 1.01 50.52
CA LEU A 580 -24.99 -0.42 50.85
C LEU A 580 -24.81 -1.31 49.61
N LEU A 581 -25.43 -0.95 48.47
CA LEU A 581 -25.24 -1.66 47.21
C LEU A 581 -23.78 -1.60 46.75
N LEU A 582 -23.16 -0.42 46.80
CA LEU A 582 -21.75 -0.25 46.50
C LEU A 582 -20.87 -1.03 47.49
N ALA A 583 -21.15 -0.94 48.79
CA ALA A 583 -20.40 -1.63 49.83
C ALA A 583 -20.42 -3.15 49.66
N GLN A 584 -21.58 -3.73 49.30
CA GLN A 584 -21.70 -5.16 49.03
C GLN A 584 -20.80 -5.58 47.85
N ARG A 585 -20.84 -4.83 46.74
CA ARG A 585 -20.04 -5.12 45.55
C ARG A 585 -18.54 -4.94 45.81
N LEU A 586 -18.15 -3.88 46.52
CA LEU A 586 -16.75 -3.65 46.91
C LEU A 586 -16.23 -4.76 47.82
N ARG A 587 -17.04 -5.27 48.77
CA ARG A 587 -16.62 -6.38 49.63
C ARG A 587 -16.27 -7.62 48.81
N ILE A 588 -17.14 -8.00 47.87
CA ILE A 588 -16.92 -9.13 46.96
C ILE A 588 -15.65 -8.93 46.13
N ALA A 589 -15.44 -7.71 45.61
CA ALA A 589 -14.23 -7.37 44.86
C ALA A 589 -12.96 -7.47 45.72
N ILE A 590 -12.96 -6.95 46.94
CA ILE A 590 -11.79 -7.00 47.84
C ILE A 590 -11.44 -8.43 48.27
N GLU A 591 -12.42 -9.33 48.32
CA GLU A 591 -12.24 -10.77 48.54
C GLU A 591 -11.69 -11.50 47.29
N GLY A 592 -11.43 -10.77 46.19
CA GLY A 592 -10.80 -11.27 44.97
C GLY A 592 -11.76 -11.54 43.82
N THR A 593 -13.07 -11.33 43.99
CA THR A 593 -14.06 -11.74 42.98
C THR A 593 -14.59 -10.56 42.16
N GLY A 594 -14.44 -10.62 40.83
CA GLY A 594 -14.99 -9.62 39.91
C GLY A 594 -14.14 -8.36 39.75
N PRO A 595 -14.68 -7.28 39.17
CA PRO A 595 -13.93 -6.03 38.91
C PRO A 595 -13.55 -5.29 40.19
N LEU A 596 -12.29 -4.84 40.30
CA LEU A 596 -11.81 -4.10 41.47
C LEU A 596 -12.33 -2.65 41.49
N PHE A 597 -12.23 -1.94 40.36
CA PHE A 597 -12.58 -0.52 40.28
C PHE A 597 -14.06 -0.36 39.95
N LEU A 598 -14.84 0.01 40.95
CA LEU A 598 -16.28 0.18 40.84
C LEU A 598 -16.66 1.65 40.96
N THR A 599 -17.73 2.05 40.27
CA THR A 599 -18.33 3.37 40.36
C THR A 599 -19.85 3.26 40.30
N LEU A 600 -20.54 4.37 40.58
CA LEU A 600 -22.01 4.48 40.56
C LEU A 600 -22.45 5.28 39.34
N SER A 601 -23.51 4.83 38.67
CA SER A 601 -24.21 5.63 37.67
C SER A 601 -25.05 6.73 38.33
N PRO A 602 -25.53 7.73 37.58
CA PRO A 602 -26.53 8.69 38.09
C PRO A 602 -27.80 8.04 38.63
N SER A 603 -28.18 6.86 38.11
CA SER A 603 -29.31 6.05 38.61
C SER A 603 -28.98 5.23 39.86
N GLY A 604 -27.74 5.31 40.38
CA GLY A 604 -27.29 4.58 41.55
C GLY A 604 -26.93 3.11 41.31
N ALA A 605 -26.75 2.70 40.06
CA ALA A 605 -26.33 1.35 39.69
C ALA A 605 -24.80 1.23 39.75
N VAL A 606 -24.32 0.16 40.40
CA VAL A 606 -22.88 -0.12 40.53
C VAL A 606 -22.37 -0.83 39.27
N HIS A 607 -21.30 -0.30 38.68
CA HIS A 607 -20.66 -0.88 37.50
C HIS A 607 -19.14 -0.71 37.56
N ALA A 608 -18.43 -1.49 36.75
CA ALA A 608 -16.98 -1.39 36.63
C ALA A 608 -16.59 -0.10 35.87
N ALA A 609 -15.56 0.58 36.34
CA ALA A 609 -15.06 1.78 35.69
C ALA A 609 -14.29 1.45 34.38
N GLY A 610 -14.41 2.34 33.39
CA GLY A 610 -13.74 2.25 32.10
C GLY A 610 -13.24 3.60 31.60
N ALA A 611 -12.32 3.60 30.63
CA ALA A 611 -11.75 4.84 30.07
C ALA A 611 -12.81 5.75 29.43
N HIS A 612 -13.84 5.18 28.80
CA HIS A 612 -14.87 5.97 28.11
C HIS A 612 -15.49 7.02 29.04
N PHE A 613 -15.99 6.59 30.20
CA PHE A 613 -16.59 7.49 31.18
C PHE A 613 -15.54 8.27 31.98
N THR A 614 -14.42 7.63 32.34
CA THR A 614 -13.34 8.26 33.10
C THR A 614 -12.84 9.54 32.43
N TRP A 615 -12.56 9.50 31.13
CA TRP A 615 -12.02 10.64 30.39
C TRP A 615 -13.11 11.59 29.85
N ARG A 616 -14.35 11.12 29.66
CA ARG A 616 -15.45 11.97 29.18
C ARG A 616 -15.99 12.89 30.29
N GLU A 617 -15.99 12.41 31.53
CA GLU A 617 -16.56 13.11 32.68
C GLU A 617 -15.59 14.06 33.40
N VAL A 618 -14.35 14.20 32.92
CA VAL A 618 -13.48 15.28 33.40
C VAL A 618 -14.02 16.65 32.92
N PRO A 619 -13.72 17.74 33.65
CA PRO A 619 -14.08 19.09 33.24
C PRO A 619 -13.68 19.38 31.80
N GLU A 620 -14.52 20.15 31.08
CA GLU A 620 -14.31 20.43 29.66
C GLU A 620 -12.97 21.12 29.38
N SER A 621 -12.46 21.92 30.32
CA SER A 621 -11.17 22.59 30.25
C SER A 621 -9.96 21.65 30.22
N ILE A 622 -10.11 20.40 30.69
CA ILE A 622 -9.06 19.38 30.74
C ILE A 622 -9.45 18.07 30.06
N ARG A 623 -10.51 18.08 29.25
CA ARG A 623 -11.01 16.88 28.57
C ARG A 623 -10.05 16.39 27.50
N VAL A 624 -9.78 15.08 27.53
CA VAL A 624 -8.85 14.41 26.62
C VAL A 624 -9.50 13.20 25.93
N PRO A 625 -8.99 12.77 24.77
CA PRO A 625 -9.47 11.56 24.12
C PRO A 625 -9.29 10.30 25.01
N PRO A 626 -10.20 9.32 24.95
CA PRO A 626 -10.14 8.15 25.85
C PRO A 626 -8.89 7.27 25.70
N ASN A 627 -8.19 7.34 24.57
CA ASN A 627 -6.94 6.63 24.30
C ASN A 627 -5.68 7.47 24.57
N VAL A 628 -5.77 8.60 25.28
CA VAL A 628 -4.68 9.59 25.43
C VAL A 628 -3.35 8.99 25.88
N GLY A 629 -3.35 7.98 26.77
CA GLY A 629 -2.13 7.30 27.19
C GLY A 629 -1.38 6.61 26.05
N ARG A 630 -2.11 6.06 25.07
CA ARG A 630 -1.53 5.44 23.87
C ARG A 630 -0.83 6.48 22.99
N HIS A 631 -1.40 7.67 22.86
CA HIS A 631 -0.78 8.78 22.11
C HIS A 631 0.47 9.29 22.84
N PHE A 632 0.38 9.53 24.14
CA PHE A 632 1.49 10.07 24.92
C PHE A 632 2.68 9.08 24.98
N TRP A 633 2.46 7.86 25.47
CA TRP A 633 3.57 6.92 25.71
C TRP A 633 4.22 6.43 24.43
N GLN A 634 3.48 6.31 23.32
CA GLN A 634 4.11 5.91 22.05
C GLN A 634 5.20 6.89 21.60
N ASN A 635 5.02 8.18 21.88
CA ASN A 635 5.97 9.23 21.51
C ASN A 635 7.06 9.39 22.56
N VAL A 636 6.68 9.50 23.83
CA VAL A 636 7.66 9.71 24.92
C VAL A 636 8.64 8.55 25.03
N LEU A 637 8.18 7.30 24.90
CA LEU A 637 9.08 6.14 24.96
C LEU A 637 10.08 6.17 23.78
N ARG A 638 9.63 6.57 22.57
CA ARG A 638 10.50 6.72 21.39
C ARG A 638 11.54 7.83 21.62
N GLU A 639 11.11 8.98 22.13
CA GLU A 639 11.98 10.14 22.41
C GLU A 639 13.03 9.83 23.49
N ARG A 640 12.69 8.93 24.42
CA ARG A 640 13.61 8.40 25.44
C ARG A 640 14.49 7.25 24.92
N GLY A 641 14.45 6.96 23.61
CA GLY A 641 15.34 6.01 22.95
C GLY A 641 14.91 4.54 23.07
N LEU A 642 13.67 4.25 23.49
CA LEU A 642 13.19 2.86 23.48
C LEU A 642 13.02 2.38 22.04
N SER A 643 13.30 1.10 21.85
CA SER A 643 13.16 0.48 20.55
C SER A 643 11.69 0.47 20.12
N SER A 644 11.46 0.57 18.81
CA SER A 644 10.16 0.32 18.17
C SER A 644 9.43 -0.91 18.72
N ARG A 645 10.14 -1.99 19.06
CA ARG A 645 9.54 -3.23 19.57
C ARG A 645 9.12 -3.14 21.02
N ASP A 646 9.90 -2.46 21.86
CA ASP A 646 9.49 -2.20 23.24
C ASP A 646 8.17 -1.40 23.24
N ILE A 647 8.06 -0.42 22.34
CA ILE A 647 6.86 0.38 22.14
C ILE A 647 5.71 -0.46 21.58
N ASP A 648 5.91 -1.23 20.51
CA ASP A 648 4.84 -2.08 19.95
C ASP A 648 4.38 -3.15 20.95
N SER A 649 5.29 -3.65 21.78
CA SER A 649 5.01 -4.55 22.91
C SER A 649 4.15 -3.86 23.98
N PHE A 650 4.50 -2.63 24.38
CA PHE A 650 3.72 -1.83 25.31
C PHE A 650 2.31 -1.54 24.77
N MET A 651 2.24 -1.12 23.51
CA MET A 651 1.00 -0.80 22.79
C MET A 651 0.19 -2.03 22.41
N ARG A 652 0.76 -3.23 22.58
CA ARG A 652 0.17 -4.53 22.21
C ARG A 652 -0.23 -4.56 20.74
N HIS A 653 0.61 -4.00 19.88
CA HIS A 653 0.49 -4.08 18.43
C HIS A 653 1.00 -5.46 17.96
N ARG A 654 0.08 -6.32 17.50
CA ARG A 654 0.43 -7.61 16.90
C ARG A 654 0.37 -7.49 15.39
N VAL A 655 1.53 -7.60 14.77
CA VAL A 655 1.67 -7.49 13.32
C VAL A 655 2.69 -8.53 12.88
N VAL A 656 2.31 -9.35 11.91
CA VAL A 656 3.15 -10.45 11.41
C VAL A 656 4.45 -9.88 10.84
N GLY A 657 5.60 -10.30 11.35
CA GLY A 657 6.92 -9.76 11.01
C GLY A 657 7.44 -8.65 11.94
N LEU A 658 6.68 -8.25 12.95
CA LEU A 658 7.10 -7.29 14.01
C LEU A 658 6.91 -7.88 15.41
N GLU A 659 6.74 -9.20 15.52
CA GLU A 659 6.63 -9.86 16.80
C GLU A 659 7.89 -9.65 17.65
N ARG A 660 7.75 -9.85 18.96
CA ARG A 660 8.88 -9.70 19.92
C ARG A 660 10.07 -10.58 19.54
N ASN A 661 9.79 -11.79 19.05
CA ASN A 661 10.77 -12.74 18.59
C ASN A 661 10.49 -13.06 17.12
N THR A 662 11.48 -12.85 16.26
CA THR A 662 11.47 -13.21 14.85
C THR A 662 12.73 -14.00 14.54
N ASN A 663 12.79 -14.65 13.37
CA ASN A 663 13.99 -15.40 12.96
C ASN A 663 15.26 -14.54 12.88
N SER A 664 15.11 -13.22 12.80
CA SER A 664 16.22 -12.28 12.71
C SER A 664 16.62 -11.64 14.04
N GLN A 665 15.77 -11.67 15.08
CA GLN A 665 16.02 -10.96 16.34
C GLN A 665 15.21 -11.55 17.51
N VAL A 666 15.80 -11.52 18.71
CA VAL A 666 15.19 -12.01 19.96
C VAL A 666 15.04 -10.86 20.95
N CYS A 667 13.86 -10.71 21.57
CA CYS A 667 13.62 -9.75 22.64
C CYS A 667 13.22 -10.49 23.92
N VAL A 668 14.02 -10.31 24.96
CA VAL A 668 13.76 -10.91 26.27
C VAL A 668 12.67 -10.11 27.01
N PRO A 669 11.48 -10.67 27.26
CA PRO A 669 10.32 -9.89 27.71
C PRO A 669 10.54 -9.12 29.02
N HIS A 670 11.25 -9.71 29.99
CA HIS A 670 11.51 -9.05 31.28
C HIS A 670 12.40 -7.82 31.13
N GLN A 671 13.40 -7.85 30.24
CA GLN A 671 14.30 -6.72 30.00
C GLN A 671 13.57 -5.57 29.32
N ALA A 672 12.73 -5.86 28.32
CA ALA A 672 11.89 -4.87 27.66
C ALA A 672 10.97 -4.16 28.66
N ARG A 673 10.32 -4.92 29.55
CA ARG A 673 9.49 -4.37 30.62
C ARG A 673 10.26 -3.52 31.61
N GLY A 674 11.43 -3.98 32.05
CA GLY A 674 12.28 -3.21 32.95
C GLY A 674 12.69 -1.86 32.36
N ARG A 675 13.01 -1.81 31.06
CA ARG A 675 13.28 -0.53 30.35
C ARG A 675 12.05 0.37 30.33
N ILE A 676 10.88 -0.17 29.96
CA ILE A 676 9.63 0.59 29.91
C ILE A 676 9.27 1.13 31.29
N GLU A 677 9.30 0.30 32.33
CA GLU A 677 9.01 0.71 33.71
C GLU A 677 9.95 1.82 34.17
N ALA A 678 11.26 1.64 34.00
CA ALA A 678 12.25 2.64 34.38
C ALA A 678 11.99 3.99 33.73
N THR A 679 11.71 4.01 32.41
CA THR A 679 11.39 5.23 31.68
C THR A 679 10.07 5.84 32.12
N GLN A 680 9.02 5.03 32.31
CA GLN A 680 7.72 5.52 32.78
C GLN A 680 7.84 6.19 34.15
N LEU A 681 8.56 5.58 35.10
CA LEU A 681 8.72 6.12 36.44
C LEU A 681 9.48 7.46 36.45
N VAL A 682 10.48 7.62 35.58
CA VAL A 682 11.17 8.91 35.40
C VAL A 682 10.21 9.97 34.86
N VAL A 683 9.49 9.67 33.78
CA VAL A 683 8.55 10.61 33.16
C VAL A 683 7.41 10.98 34.10
N MET A 684 6.84 10.00 34.81
CA MET A 684 5.78 10.22 35.80
C MET A 684 6.24 11.19 36.89
N ARG A 685 7.48 11.07 37.36
CA ARG A 685 8.05 12.01 38.33
C ARG A 685 8.19 13.43 37.76
N GLU A 686 8.68 13.56 36.52
CA GLU A 686 8.83 14.85 35.85
C GLU A 686 7.48 15.58 35.67
N VAL A 687 6.42 14.84 35.33
CA VAL A 687 5.07 15.40 35.15
C VAL A 687 4.22 15.39 36.43
N GLY A 688 4.81 15.02 37.58
CA GLY A 688 4.13 15.09 38.89
C GLY A 688 3.03 14.06 39.12
N ILE A 689 3.02 12.95 38.38
CA ILE A 689 2.09 11.83 38.63
C ILE A 689 2.61 10.99 39.80
N GLN A 690 1.74 10.74 40.78
CA GLN A 690 2.06 9.95 41.98
C GLN A 690 0.84 9.15 42.46
N ALA A 691 1.06 8.04 43.15
CA ALA A 691 -0.04 7.36 43.84
C ALA A 691 -0.65 8.25 44.95
N LEU A 692 -1.98 8.21 45.10
CA LEU A 692 -2.74 8.99 46.06
C LEU A 692 -3.44 8.07 47.06
N ALA A 693 -3.39 8.44 48.34
CA ALA A 693 -4.14 7.75 49.37
C ALA A 693 -5.60 8.22 49.39
N GLY A 694 -6.54 7.27 49.42
CA GLY A 694 -7.94 7.56 49.71
C GLY A 694 -8.21 7.47 51.22
N LEU A 695 -9.46 7.16 51.55
CA LEU A 695 -9.87 6.81 52.91
C LEU A 695 -8.94 5.77 53.57
N ARG A 696 -8.61 6.00 54.85
CA ARG A 696 -7.85 5.08 55.68
C ARG A 696 -8.73 4.54 56.80
N LYS A 697 -8.40 3.33 57.25
CA LYS A 697 -8.95 2.78 58.48
C LYS A 697 -8.30 3.54 59.64
N GLU A 698 -9.11 4.14 60.49
CA GLU A 698 -8.64 4.61 61.81
C GLU A 698 -8.37 3.40 62.72
#